data_AF-A0A6C2U797-F1
#
_entry.id   AF-A0A6C2U797-F1
#
_cell.length_a   1.000
_cell.length_b   1.000
_cell.length_c   1.000
_cell.angle_alpha   90.00
_cell.angle_beta   90.00
_cell.angle_gamma   90.00
#
_symmetry.space_group_name_H-M   'P 1'
#
loop_
_entity.id
_entity.type
_entity.pdbx_description
1 polymer ?
#
loop_
_entity_poly.entity_id
_entity_poly.type
_entity_poly.pdbx_seq_one_letter_code
_entity_poly.pdbx_strand_id
1 'polypeptide(L)'
;MKKTVLLSLNVLGAVWAWASAPVGETVWLYHIDNASYITADAENDYAVTALGTSAIGDAQQFVIEDVDGTNIALKAFINGKYVQPRTADKDKLYAEATYTTNSLTHFLWSDLPSGKVRLTCVGDTDENANVSPGGASEILRSNTAETGSETEFSWGIVDGLLPIDSLVYSVNDESVTLDWDDDTSGTLDFYRVYRSSESGTNFVAIATNVAESTYADVGMPGGITYYYVVTRVDFSGVESGFSNEIAAVPNEVVRLQHLDAVNAASVLTSSGVVTQWIDQTIGGNHAVPGIGNTLYPSVSLSESGLPGVDMQSGRNSLELFSAGASDVWLDQSGGSNGFCVLVALKCDSVLAGGNDVLGNSGFGLGFSGAGDPQAWLGGQAVTSSSPWNVEGGDTLVLAFNYDDATGAYDFWESKSGTSTTGTLAAADFSTAEPVSLGSAASAARYLDGMVGEVKVFGSRLNPTHFKRQRNRLMGKWFNRPNIVLIYVDDWAWNGTPIRMDDRMRNSGMPSIMEMPNLESMAQNGMVFRNAYGSPQCTPARASIQTGQSNPRNGITVYMGNSGYYDDDSTTEGEKYYNFPVIANGSSRTFSPAAVTIPEALAPLGYACAHIGKWHIRDGSPGDEGYARHDGPTSNDEGNNYDDTTGLAGLEDPKLMTQITDDGIAFMEEQVAAGQPFYLQLSHYAMHGGWECSPESRARYQNHPDIVAYNGGEKNPEKINHTKDPAVFLGMAYELDLKIGEVRQKLVDLGIADNTYVIMMGDNGYRHDFFDELSGLSQPLHMQKWWLWQGGIRVPMVAEGPGIPAGSFTAANVANYDFLPTFVDWAGGDPARVPDLDGISLAGLMEGEAPGGDFLDRSLYFHFPHYRNTMPHSVMVKGQEAVVYFYETPVRFPAWEPIMYFDIGNDPGQYHNIYPENPARAGALYADMTNYFASVGARIPLVPNTNYVESVYMNVSEYDKRVAGGPFIGTRTAESDESGPTTFSEYWMDSWGVDIGSSTNDFDGDGTLNLAEYALGGNPTNALDPGAIPTFTRSEGGFNYTHMRRNDDSGLLYTIESTTNLVSGVWTNAGYTVDGIHATAGTFDSITNAIPVSDDDTFIRLRIDQQ
;
A
#
# COMPACT_ATOMS: atom_id res chain seq x y z
N MET A 1 21.57 29.86 -18.87
CA MET A 1 22.62 29.14 -19.61
C MET A 1 23.95 29.87 -19.43
N LYS A 2 24.90 29.34 -18.66
CA LYS A 2 26.29 29.83 -18.66
C LYS A 2 27.09 28.99 -19.67
N LYS A 3 27.88 29.62 -20.53
CA LYS A 3 28.71 28.95 -21.55
C LYS A 3 30.08 28.61 -20.95
N THR A 4 30.52 27.36 -21.10
CA THR A 4 31.71 26.80 -20.43
C THR A 4 32.72 26.32 -21.48
N VAL A 5 34.01 26.64 -21.30
CA VAL A 5 35.10 26.20 -22.19
C VAL A 5 35.94 25.14 -21.47
N LEU A 6 36.29 24.07 -22.19
CA LEU A 6 37.21 23.04 -21.72
C LEU A 6 38.64 23.35 -22.17
N LEU A 7 39.55 23.41 -21.20
CA LEU A 7 40.99 23.59 -21.42
C LEU A 7 41.71 22.27 -21.14
N SER A 8 42.55 21.83 -22.08
CA SER A 8 43.49 20.73 -21.86
C SER A 8 44.92 21.27 -21.85
N LEU A 9 45.72 20.81 -20.89
CA LEU A 9 47.15 21.10 -20.83
C LEU A 9 47.93 19.80 -20.78
N ASN A 10 49.02 19.73 -21.54
CA ASN A 10 49.82 18.54 -21.66
C ASN A 10 51.20 18.79 -21.02
N VAL A 11 51.56 18.02 -20.00
CA VAL A 11 52.88 18.10 -19.37
C VAL A 11 53.54 16.72 -19.47
N LEU A 12 54.52 16.63 -20.36
CA LEU A 12 55.47 15.52 -20.54
C LEU A 12 54.86 14.11 -20.37
N GLY A 13 53.78 13.87 -21.10
CA GLY A 13 53.50 12.56 -21.68
C GLY A 13 52.81 11.52 -20.80
N ALA A 14 52.16 11.88 -19.68
CA ALA A 14 51.40 10.86 -18.94
C ALA A 14 50.17 11.30 -18.15
N VAL A 15 49.81 12.59 -18.06
CA VAL A 15 48.59 13.00 -17.34
C VAL A 15 47.87 14.13 -18.08
N TRP A 16 46.60 13.91 -18.40
CA TRP A 16 45.70 14.92 -18.94
C TRP A 16 44.83 15.45 -17.81
N ALA A 17 44.86 16.76 -17.58
CA ALA A 17 43.91 17.44 -16.70
C ALA A 17 42.95 18.26 -17.56
N TRP A 18 41.66 18.13 -17.27
CA TRP A 18 40.59 18.84 -17.96
C TRP A 18 39.96 19.82 -16.97
N ALA A 19 39.90 21.09 -17.35
CA ALA A 19 39.23 22.11 -16.56
C ALA A 19 38.11 22.74 -17.39
N SER A 20 36.93 22.88 -16.78
CA SER A 20 35.80 23.58 -17.38
C SER A 20 35.61 24.91 -16.65
N ALA A 21 35.56 26.02 -17.40
CA ALA A 21 35.37 27.33 -16.80
C ALA A 21 34.38 28.18 -17.61
N PRO A 22 33.43 28.86 -16.95
CA PRO A 22 32.53 29.78 -17.63
C PRO A 22 33.29 30.96 -18.26
N VAL A 23 32.84 31.44 -19.41
CA VAL A 23 33.43 32.62 -20.05
C VAL A 23 33.23 33.86 -19.17
N GLY A 24 34.30 34.60 -18.89
CA GLY A 24 34.35 35.77 -18.00
C GLY A 24 34.94 35.50 -16.60
N GLU A 25 35.14 34.24 -16.23
CA GLU A 25 35.69 33.82 -14.94
C GLU A 25 37.23 33.67 -14.99
N THR A 26 37.87 33.77 -13.81
CA THR A 26 39.32 33.58 -13.65
C THR A 26 39.60 32.16 -13.16
N VAL A 27 40.57 31.49 -13.79
CA VAL A 27 41.05 30.18 -13.33
C VAL A 27 42.46 30.31 -12.77
N TRP A 28 42.66 29.71 -11.59
CA TRP A 28 43.96 29.63 -10.91
C TRP A 28 44.52 28.22 -11.00
N LEU A 29 45.77 28.12 -11.43
CA LEU A 29 46.50 26.85 -11.50
C LEU A 29 47.60 26.86 -10.45
N TYR A 30 47.51 25.97 -9.46
CA TYR A 30 48.49 25.85 -8.38
C TYR A 30 49.54 24.80 -8.70
N HIS A 31 50.80 25.13 -8.48
CA HIS A 31 51.92 24.20 -8.64
C HIS A 31 52.14 23.38 -7.37
N ILE A 32 52.15 22.05 -7.50
CA ILE A 32 52.51 21.12 -6.42
C ILE A 32 53.55 20.13 -6.98
N ASP A 33 54.82 20.42 -6.71
CA ASP A 33 56.01 19.72 -7.24
C ASP A 33 56.10 19.57 -8.77
N ASN A 34 57.29 19.19 -9.24
CA ASN A 34 57.89 19.42 -10.57
C ASN A 34 57.11 19.04 -11.86
N ALA A 35 55.80 18.76 -11.87
CA ALA A 35 55.04 18.60 -13.11
C ALA A 35 53.50 18.74 -13.02
N SER A 36 52.88 19.03 -11.86
CA SER A 36 51.40 18.92 -11.74
C SER A 36 50.72 20.24 -11.37
N TYR A 37 49.68 20.60 -12.13
CA TYR A 37 48.78 21.73 -11.85
C TYR A 37 47.40 21.21 -11.45
N ILE A 38 46.77 21.83 -10.46
CA ILE A 38 45.37 21.55 -10.06
C ILE A 38 44.56 22.84 -10.17
N THR A 39 43.31 22.73 -10.62
CA THR A 39 42.32 23.82 -10.58
C THR A 39 41.58 23.81 -9.25
N ALA A 40 41.48 24.96 -8.58
CA ALA A 40 40.52 25.15 -7.50
C ALA A 40 39.32 25.91 -8.05
N ASP A 41 38.16 25.26 -8.13
CA ASP A 41 36.87 25.97 -8.16
C ASP A 41 36.44 26.20 -6.70
N ALA A 42 35.92 27.39 -6.41
CA ALA A 42 35.87 27.93 -5.05
C ALA A 42 34.63 27.50 -4.22
N GLU A 43 33.77 26.59 -4.69
CA GLU A 43 32.47 26.40 -4.01
C GLU A 43 31.89 24.97 -3.85
N ASN A 44 32.61 23.85 -4.03
CA ASN A 44 32.08 22.53 -3.61
C ASN A 44 33.17 21.52 -3.18
N ASP A 45 33.10 21.07 -1.92
CA ASP A 45 33.98 20.07 -1.31
C ASP A 45 33.83 18.67 -1.96
N TYR A 46 34.73 18.31 -2.88
CA TYR A 46 35.10 16.91 -3.14
C TYR A 46 36.40 16.60 -2.40
N ALA A 47 36.37 15.53 -1.60
CA ALA A 47 37.46 15.06 -0.76
C ALA A 47 38.72 14.72 -1.57
N VAL A 48 39.83 15.40 -1.28
CA VAL A 48 41.17 14.99 -1.68
C VAL A 48 41.84 14.31 -0.48
N THR A 49 42.04 13.00 -0.55
CA THR A 49 42.92 12.30 0.40
C THR A 49 44.27 12.07 -0.27
N ALA A 50 45.26 12.89 0.09
CA ALA A 50 46.67 12.69 -0.24
C ALA A 50 47.31 11.72 0.76
N LEU A 51 48.23 10.86 0.31
CA LEU A 51 49.13 10.09 1.18
C LEU A 51 50.59 10.58 1.06
N GLY A 52 50.92 11.63 1.85
CA GLY A 52 52.26 12.09 2.34
C GLY A 52 53.30 12.61 1.33
N THR A 53 54.22 13.56 1.57
CA THR A 53 54.43 14.66 2.54
C THR A 53 55.28 15.76 1.85
N SER A 54 54.97 17.03 2.15
CA SER A 54 55.79 18.28 2.09
C SER A 54 55.67 19.27 0.90
N ALA A 55 55.16 20.46 1.25
CA ALA A 55 55.29 21.84 0.73
C ALA A 55 54.71 22.26 -0.65
N ILE A 56 53.70 23.13 -0.57
CA ILE A 56 52.99 23.86 -1.65
C ILE A 56 53.72 25.17 -2.00
N GLY A 57 53.70 25.63 -3.26
CA GLY A 57 53.86 27.07 -3.55
C GLY A 57 54.20 27.46 -5.00
N ASP A 58 53.19 27.81 -5.80
CA ASP A 58 53.00 29.10 -6.49
C ASP A 58 51.90 28.98 -7.56
N ALA A 59 50.95 29.93 -7.61
CA ALA A 59 49.77 29.88 -8.48
C ALA A 59 49.90 30.81 -9.70
N GLN A 60 49.47 30.35 -10.89
CA GLN A 60 49.37 31.18 -12.10
C GLN A 60 47.91 31.45 -12.47
N GLN A 61 47.65 32.66 -12.97
CA GLN A 61 46.30 33.17 -13.21
C GLN A 61 46.01 33.28 -14.71
N PHE A 62 44.85 32.76 -15.13
CA PHE A 62 44.33 32.88 -16.50
C PHE A 62 42.92 33.47 -16.48
N VAL A 63 42.62 34.32 -17.47
CA VAL A 63 41.27 34.88 -17.66
C VAL A 63 40.77 34.46 -19.04
N ILE A 64 39.54 33.96 -19.08
CA ILE A 64 38.83 33.58 -20.31
C ILE A 64 37.86 34.72 -20.65
N GLU A 65 38.18 35.54 -21.64
CA GLU A 65 37.36 36.71 -21.98
C GLU A 65 36.46 36.41 -23.19
N ASP A 66 35.15 36.72 -23.06
CA ASP A 66 34.27 36.91 -24.22
C ASP A 66 34.62 38.28 -24.81
N VAL A 67 35.17 38.30 -26.02
CA VAL A 67 35.72 39.54 -26.58
C VAL A 67 34.62 40.37 -27.23
N ASP A 68 33.57 39.74 -27.78
CA ASP A 68 32.49 40.44 -28.49
C ASP A 68 31.18 39.65 -28.70
N GLY A 69 31.00 38.49 -28.07
CA GLY A 69 29.85 37.60 -28.22
C GLY A 69 30.01 36.52 -29.30
N THR A 70 31.12 36.56 -30.04
CA THR A 70 31.47 35.62 -31.13
C THR A 70 32.90 35.10 -31.06
N ASN A 71 33.78 35.78 -30.30
CA ASN A 71 35.19 35.44 -30.13
C ASN A 71 35.53 35.16 -28.66
N ILE A 72 36.37 34.16 -28.40
CA ILE A 72 36.93 33.89 -27.06
C ILE A 72 38.46 34.05 -27.10
N ALA A 73 39.04 34.72 -26.10
CA ALA A 73 40.49 34.88 -25.95
C ALA A 73 41.01 34.39 -24.57
N LEU A 74 42.21 33.82 -24.55
CA LEU A 74 42.90 33.35 -23.33
C LEU A 74 44.08 34.26 -23.00
N LYS A 75 44.12 34.76 -21.76
CA LYS A 75 45.10 35.79 -21.32
C LYS A 75 45.82 35.33 -20.04
N ALA A 76 47.14 35.16 -20.11
CA ALA A 76 47.96 34.65 -19.00
C ALA A 76 48.67 35.77 -18.22
N PHE A 77 48.71 35.67 -16.89
CA PHE A 77 49.37 36.64 -16.01
C PHE A 77 50.31 35.97 -14.98
N ILE A 78 51.49 36.57 -14.76
CA ILE A 78 52.39 36.25 -13.64
C ILE A 78 52.63 37.52 -12.83
N ASN A 79 52.33 37.48 -11.52
CA ASN A 79 52.42 38.62 -10.61
C ASN A 79 51.76 39.90 -11.15
N GLY A 80 50.58 39.74 -11.77
CA GLY A 80 49.78 40.82 -12.34
C GLY A 80 50.29 41.38 -13.68
N LYS A 81 51.19 40.68 -14.39
CA LYS A 81 51.77 41.14 -15.67
C LYS A 81 51.80 40.03 -16.74
N TYR A 82 51.68 40.42 -18.01
CA TYR A 82 51.55 39.51 -19.18
C TYR A 82 52.86 38.79 -19.56
N VAL A 83 52.78 37.58 -20.14
CA VAL A 83 53.95 36.74 -20.52
C VAL A 83 53.78 36.09 -21.90
N GLN A 84 54.88 35.94 -22.67
CA GLN A 84 54.92 35.31 -24.00
C GLN A 84 55.89 34.09 -24.02
N PRO A 85 55.68 33.04 -24.84
CA PRO A 85 56.58 31.88 -24.94
C PRO A 85 57.87 32.16 -25.72
N ARG A 86 59.02 31.65 -25.29
CA ARG A 86 60.30 31.77 -26.01
C ARG A 86 60.67 30.48 -26.74
N THR A 87 60.97 30.60 -28.03
CA THR A 87 61.33 29.50 -28.93
C THR A 87 62.80 29.11 -28.79
N ALA A 88 63.18 28.38 -27.74
CA ALA A 88 64.49 27.72 -27.69
C ALA A 88 64.58 26.56 -26.66
N ASP A 89 63.59 25.68 -26.60
CA ASP A 89 63.77 24.26 -26.25
C ASP A 89 62.47 23.53 -26.56
N LYS A 90 62.54 22.53 -27.44
CA LYS A 90 61.36 22.08 -28.22
C LYS A 90 60.38 21.16 -27.50
N ASP A 91 60.51 20.92 -26.18
CA ASP A 91 59.57 20.08 -25.43
C ASP A 91 59.14 20.62 -24.05
N LYS A 92 59.35 21.92 -23.72
CA LYS A 92 58.84 22.52 -22.46
C LYS A 92 58.46 24.01 -22.61
N LEU A 93 57.33 24.41 -22.01
CA LEU A 93 56.95 25.82 -21.79
C LEU A 93 57.74 26.35 -20.57
N TYR A 94 58.70 27.25 -20.80
CA TYR A 94 59.30 28.07 -19.74
C TYR A 94 58.76 29.51 -19.84
N ALA A 95 58.35 30.09 -18.70
CA ALA A 95 57.90 31.47 -18.61
C ALA A 95 59.09 32.41 -18.27
N GLU A 96 59.32 33.43 -19.10
CA GLU A 96 60.19 34.56 -18.76
C GLU A 96 59.44 35.87 -19.07
N ALA A 97 59.15 36.67 -18.04
CA ALA A 97 58.35 37.89 -18.19
C ALA A 97 59.14 38.98 -18.92
N THR A 98 58.87 39.15 -20.22
CA THR A 98 59.44 40.25 -21.01
C THR A 98 58.32 41.20 -21.46
N TYR A 99 58.46 42.48 -21.13
CA TYR A 99 57.49 43.52 -21.45
C TYR A 99 57.65 43.93 -22.90
N THR A 100 56.65 43.64 -23.75
CA THR A 100 55.85 44.62 -24.48
C THR A 100 54.76 43.93 -25.31
N THR A 101 53.69 44.70 -25.54
CA THR A 101 52.33 44.40 -26.01
C THR A 101 52.15 43.63 -27.34
N ASN A 102 51.10 42.78 -27.33
CA ASN A 102 50.23 42.31 -28.43
C ASN A 102 50.57 41.00 -29.17
N SER A 103 50.10 39.88 -28.61
CA SER A 103 49.65 38.72 -29.42
C SER A 103 48.67 37.87 -28.59
N LEU A 104 47.38 37.83 -28.96
CA LEU A 104 46.36 36.92 -28.43
C LEU A 104 46.01 35.90 -29.53
N THR A 105 45.63 34.68 -29.16
CA THR A 105 45.11 33.67 -30.11
C THR A 105 43.58 33.69 -30.08
N HIS A 106 42.93 33.87 -31.24
CA HIS A 106 41.47 34.04 -31.36
C HIS A 106 40.80 32.91 -32.17
N PHE A 107 39.56 32.56 -31.81
CA PHE A 107 38.72 31.57 -32.49
C PHE A 107 37.29 32.12 -32.72
N LEU A 108 36.72 31.82 -33.89
CA LEU A 108 35.33 32.15 -34.28
C LEU A 108 34.41 30.94 -34.06
N TRP A 109 33.16 31.16 -33.64
CA TRP A 109 32.13 30.09 -33.62
C TRP A 109 30.92 30.40 -34.52
N SER A 110 30.16 29.37 -34.90
CA SER A 110 28.82 29.49 -35.50
C SER A 110 27.92 28.28 -35.19
N ASP A 111 26.60 28.52 -35.08
CA ASP A 111 25.60 27.49 -34.73
C ASP A 111 25.10 26.72 -35.96
N LEU A 112 24.84 25.42 -35.80
CA LEU A 112 24.31 24.53 -36.83
C LEU A 112 23.00 23.84 -36.38
N PRO A 113 22.14 23.38 -37.31
CA PRO A 113 20.95 22.61 -36.96
C PRO A 113 21.28 21.34 -36.17
N SER A 114 20.34 20.80 -35.39
CA SER A 114 20.49 19.62 -34.52
C SER A 114 21.38 19.82 -33.27
N GLY A 115 21.51 21.06 -32.78
CA GLY A 115 22.19 21.34 -31.51
C GLY A 115 23.72 21.27 -31.57
N LYS A 116 24.30 21.46 -32.77
CA LYS A 116 25.76 21.40 -33.00
C LYS A 116 26.35 22.81 -33.15
N VAL A 117 27.61 23.00 -32.78
CA VAL A 117 28.35 24.26 -32.93
C VAL A 117 29.68 24.00 -33.65
N ARG A 118 30.06 24.92 -34.54
CA ARG A 118 31.29 24.90 -35.33
C ARG A 118 32.27 25.96 -34.83
N LEU A 119 33.54 25.59 -34.65
CA LEU A 119 34.63 26.51 -34.26
C LEU A 119 35.70 26.59 -35.35
N THR A 120 36.23 27.78 -35.62
CA THR A 120 37.24 28.05 -36.65
C THR A 120 38.36 28.93 -36.09
N CYS A 121 39.61 28.45 -36.18
CA CYS A 121 40.79 29.20 -35.78
C CYS A 121 41.03 30.39 -36.71
N VAL A 122 41.24 31.58 -36.15
CA VAL A 122 41.63 32.76 -36.92
C VAL A 122 43.16 32.88 -36.82
N GLY A 123 43.86 32.21 -37.73
CA GLY A 123 45.33 32.21 -37.74
C GLY A 123 45.90 33.61 -37.95
N ASP A 124 46.78 34.05 -37.04
CA ASP A 124 47.74 35.12 -37.32
C ASP A 124 48.98 34.47 -37.96
N THR A 125 49.42 35.08 -39.05
CA THR A 125 50.31 34.50 -40.08
C THR A 125 51.76 34.38 -39.62
N ASP A 126 52.35 33.19 -39.65
CA ASP A 126 53.74 33.05 -40.15
C ASP A 126 54.10 31.59 -40.51
N GLU A 127 54.76 31.47 -41.66
CA GLU A 127 54.96 30.27 -42.46
C GLU A 127 56.10 29.37 -41.96
N ASN A 128 55.95 28.04 -42.18
CA ASN A 128 56.96 26.95 -42.22
C ASN A 128 56.95 25.91 -41.08
N ALA A 129 56.30 24.77 -41.33
CA ALA A 129 56.76 23.46 -40.85
C ALA A 129 56.23 22.31 -41.72
N ASN A 130 57.14 21.55 -42.33
CA ASN A 130 56.90 20.29 -43.05
C ASN A 130 57.14 19.07 -42.14
N VAL A 131 56.48 17.95 -42.45
CA VAL A 131 56.36 16.71 -41.64
C VAL A 131 57.19 15.54 -42.21
N SER A 132 57.69 14.63 -41.36
CA SER A 132 57.73 13.17 -41.64
C SER A 132 58.06 12.27 -40.42
N PRO A 133 57.74 10.95 -40.48
CA PRO A 133 57.06 10.22 -39.39
C PRO A 133 57.88 9.07 -38.75
N GLY A 134 57.39 8.56 -37.61
CA GLY A 134 57.80 7.27 -37.07
C GLY A 134 56.90 6.73 -35.96
N GLY A 135 56.14 5.66 -36.26
CA GLY A 135 55.74 4.61 -35.30
C GLY A 135 54.30 4.61 -34.75
N ALA A 136 53.47 3.69 -35.28
CA ALA A 136 52.22 3.09 -34.73
C ALA A 136 50.98 4.00 -34.53
N SER A 137 50.10 4.14 -35.55
CA SER A 137 48.79 3.45 -35.76
C SER A 137 47.64 3.99 -34.89
N GLU A 138 47.01 5.11 -35.27
CA GLU A 138 45.67 5.26 -35.93
C GLU A 138 44.51 4.75 -35.04
N ILE A 139 43.71 5.61 -34.37
CA ILE A 139 42.62 6.45 -34.93
C ILE A 139 42.61 7.86 -34.30
N LEU A 140 43.08 8.87 -35.04
CA LEU A 140 42.60 10.27 -34.99
C LEU A 140 43.10 10.95 -36.27
N ARG A 141 42.21 11.24 -37.22
CA ARG A 141 42.52 12.07 -38.39
C ARG A 141 41.78 13.40 -38.28
N SER A 142 42.51 14.44 -37.90
CA SER A 142 42.39 15.75 -38.54
C SER A 142 43.77 16.42 -38.53
N ASN A 143 44.59 16.05 -39.51
CA ASN A 143 45.77 16.83 -39.89
C ASN A 143 45.31 17.92 -40.86
N THR A 144 45.28 19.18 -40.43
CA THR A 144 45.96 20.31 -41.09
C THR A 144 45.64 21.62 -40.38
N ALA A 145 46.70 22.33 -39.99
CA ALA A 145 46.66 23.78 -39.87
C ALA A 145 46.57 24.37 -41.28
N GLU A 146 45.35 24.56 -41.77
CA GLU A 146 45.03 25.56 -42.79
C GLU A 146 44.04 26.55 -42.18
N THR A 147 44.28 27.85 -42.38
CA THR A 147 43.27 28.90 -42.15
C THR A 147 41.99 28.50 -42.87
N GLY A 148 40.90 28.31 -42.12
CA GLY A 148 39.60 27.85 -42.64
C GLY A 148 39.26 26.38 -42.40
N SER A 149 40.02 25.64 -41.57
CA SER A 149 39.61 24.29 -41.13
C SER A 149 38.46 24.34 -40.12
N GLU A 150 37.38 23.62 -40.43
CA GLU A 150 36.16 23.53 -39.62
C GLU A 150 36.16 22.22 -38.81
N THR A 151 35.81 22.29 -37.53
CA THR A 151 35.54 21.10 -36.70
C THR A 151 34.10 21.14 -36.20
N GLU A 152 33.32 20.09 -36.50
CA GLU A 152 31.95 19.90 -36.02
C GLU A 152 31.94 18.95 -34.82
N PHE A 153 31.21 19.34 -33.76
CA PHE A 153 30.95 18.49 -32.61
C PHE A 153 29.50 17.99 -32.65
N SER A 154 29.28 16.71 -32.35
CA SER A 154 27.94 16.13 -32.20
C SER A 154 27.72 15.74 -30.75
N TRP A 155 26.55 16.06 -30.21
CA TRP A 155 26.05 15.50 -28.96
C TRP A 155 25.06 14.37 -29.30
N GLY A 156 25.13 13.24 -28.60
CA GLY A 156 24.17 12.14 -28.71
C GLY A 156 23.07 12.29 -27.66
N ILE A 157 21.82 12.08 -28.08
CA ILE A 157 20.64 11.90 -27.22
C ILE A 157 20.48 10.38 -27.02
N VAL A 158 20.29 9.94 -25.78
CA VAL A 158 20.02 8.54 -25.40
C VAL A 158 18.51 8.29 -25.58
N ASP A 159 18.12 7.34 -26.44
CA ASP A 159 16.72 6.91 -26.59
C ASP A 159 16.47 5.68 -25.70
N GLY A 160 15.97 5.90 -24.49
CA GLY A 160 15.16 4.90 -23.78
C GLY A 160 13.78 4.77 -24.42
N LEU A 161 12.90 3.90 -23.89
CA LEU A 161 11.46 4.06 -24.11
C LEU A 161 11.15 5.52 -23.83
N LEU A 162 10.81 6.28 -24.88
CA LEU A 162 10.67 7.72 -24.73
C LEU A 162 9.67 7.97 -23.59
N PRO A 163 9.89 8.97 -22.75
CA PRO A 163 8.85 9.38 -21.83
C PRO A 163 7.56 9.68 -22.58
N ILE A 164 6.45 9.54 -21.87
CA ILE A 164 5.18 10.05 -22.36
C ILE A 164 5.27 11.59 -22.27
N ASP A 165 5.42 12.27 -23.40
CA ASP A 165 5.61 13.75 -23.41
C ASP A 165 4.28 14.53 -23.28
N SER A 166 3.15 13.81 -23.30
CA SER A 166 1.79 14.36 -23.39
C SER A 166 0.88 13.92 -22.26
N LEU A 167 1.42 13.66 -21.07
CA LEU A 167 0.59 13.42 -19.90
C LEU A 167 -0.24 14.68 -19.62
N VAL A 168 -1.54 14.54 -19.76
CA VAL A 168 -2.52 15.55 -19.43
C VAL A 168 -3.44 15.01 -18.35
N TYR A 169 -4.22 15.92 -17.76
CA TYR A 169 -5.20 15.54 -16.77
C TYR A 169 -6.47 16.36 -16.91
N SER A 170 -7.51 15.78 -16.34
CA SER A 170 -8.70 16.48 -15.92
C SER A 170 -8.92 16.19 -14.43
N VAL A 171 -9.25 17.23 -13.66
CA VAL A 171 -9.62 17.07 -12.26
C VAL A 171 -11.11 16.79 -12.18
N ASN A 172 -11.50 15.92 -11.25
CA ASN A 172 -12.87 15.82 -10.80
C ASN A 172 -12.92 15.84 -9.25
N ASP A 173 -14.13 15.68 -8.73
CA ASP A 173 -14.42 15.65 -7.30
C ASP A 173 -13.69 14.52 -6.60
N GLU A 174 -12.80 14.87 -5.68
CA GLU A 174 -11.94 13.89 -4.99
C GLU A 174 -11.23 12.92 -5.97
N SER A 175 -10.96 13.34 -7.21
CA SER A 175 -10.30 12.49 -8.21
C SER A 175 -9.53 13.27 -9.29
N VAL A 176 -8.59 12.60 -9.94
CA VAL A 176 -7.86 13.10 -11.11
C VAL A 176 -7.88 12.03 -12.19
N THR A 177 -8.43 12.36 -13.36
CA THR A 177 -8.34 11.51 -14.54
C THR A 177 -7.17 11.95 -15.38
N LEU A 178 -6.19 11.07 -15.50
CA LEU A 178 -4.99 11.19 -16.30
C LEU A 178 -5.27 10.60 -17.68
N ASP A 179 -4.72 11.24 -18.70
CA ASP A 179 -4.81 10.80 -20.09
C ASP A 179 -3.49 11.11 -20.78
N TRP A 180 -3.06 10.22 -21.66
CA TRP A 180 -1.83 10.38 -22.43
C TRP A 180 -1.93 9.69 -23.78
N ASP A 181 -0.99 9.99 -24.68
CA ASP A 181 -0.99 9.40 -26.01
C ASP A 181 -0.89 7.86 -25.97
N ASP A 182 -1.75 7.21 -26.74
CA ASP A 182 -1.71 5.77 -26.97
C ASP A 182 -0.34 5.33 -27.51
N ASP A 183 0.22 4.30 -26.88
CA ASP A 183 1.39 3.61 -27.39
C ASP A 183 1.04 2.70 -28.56
N THR A 184 1.33 3.18 -29.77
CA THR A 184 1.12 2.46 -31.03
C THR A 184 2.30 1.58 -31.45
N SER A 185 3.37 1.47 -30.65
CA SER A 185 4.60 0.77 -31.01
C SER A 185 4.43 -0.76 -31.08
N GLY A 186 3.41 -1.30 -30.39
CA GLY A 186 3.15 -2.73 -30.30
C GLY A 186 4.06 -3.47 -29.32
N THR A 187 4.89 -2.77 -28.53
CA THR A 187 5.76 -3.36 -27.50
C THR A 187 5.25 -3.13 -26.08
N LEU A 188 4.23 -2.28 -25.89
CA LEU A 188 3.60 -2.00 -24.60
C LEU A 188 2.98 -3.27 -24.00
N ASP A 189 3.39 -3.60 -22.77
CA ASP A 189 2.69 -4.56 -21.92
C ASP A 189 1.64 -3.83 -21.06
N PHE A 190 2.06 -2.77 -20.37
CA PHE A 190 1.17 -1.90 -19.60
C PHE A 190 1.79 -0.55 -19.27
N TYR A 191 0.98 0.41 -18.81
CA TYR A 191 1.44 1.65 -18.19
C TYR A 191 1.49 1.54 -16.67
N ARG A 192 2.33 2.37 -16.06
CA ARG A 192 2.38 2.57 -14.61
C ARG A 192 2.18 4.05 -14.30
N VAL A 193 1.31 4.32 -13.35
CA VAL A 193 0.92 5.66 -12.95
C VAL A 193 1.49 5.95 -11.58
N TYR A 194 2.12 7.11 -11.43
CA TYR A 194 2.73 7.56 -10.20
C TYR A 194 2.11 8.86 -9.71
N ARG A 195 2.13 9.06 -8.39
CA ARG A 195 1.67 10.26 -7.70
C ARG A 195 2.61 10.68 -6.58
N SER A 196 2.75 11.97 -6.35
CA SER A 196 3.45 12.56 -5.21
C SER A 196 2.65 13.71 -4.60
N SER A 197 2.85 14.01 -3.31
CA SER A 197 2.38 15.25 -2.68
C SER A 197 3.37 16.41 -2.83
N GLU A 198 4.55 16.15 -3.42
CA GLU A 198 5.64 17.10 -3.60
C GLU A 198 6.13 17.10 -5.05
N SER A 199 6.37 18.28 -5.63
CA SER A 199 6.83 18.41 -7.02
C SER A 199 8.24 17.83 -7.20
N GLY A 200 8.46 17.09 -8.28
CA GLY A 200 9.76 16.62 -8.75
C GLY A 200 10.38 15.49 -7.94
N THR A 201 9.69 14.96 -6.93
CA THR A 201 10.25 13.92 -6.04
C THR A 201 9.14 13.12 -5.36
N ASN A 202 9.49 12.05 -4.64
CA ASN A 202 8.55 11.24 -3.85
C ASN A 202 7.37 10.64 -4.66
N PHE A 203 7.56 10.37 -5.94
CA PHE A 203 6.59 9.71 -6.81
C PHE A 203 6.40 8.24 -6.43
N VAL A 204 5.19 7.89 -6.02
CA VAL A 204 4.76 6.54 -5.64
C VAL A 204 3.83 5.98 -6.71
N ALA A 205 4.05 4.74 -7.14
CA ALA A 205 3.15 4.08 -8.08
C ALA A 205 1.78 3.86 -7.45
N ILE A 206 0.73 4.46 -8.02
CA ILE A 206 -0.67 4.32 -7.58
C ILE A 206 -1.47 3.35 -8.46
N ALA A 207 -0.95 3.01 -9.64
CA ALA A 207 -1.46 1.91 -10.44
C ALA A 207 -0.36 1.28 -11.30
N THR A 208 -0.40 -0.05 -11.36
CA THR A 208 0.44 -0.89 -12.21
C THR A 208 -0.48 -1.73 -13.11
N ASN A 209 0.00 -2.18 -14.27
CA ASN A 209 -0.81 -2.96 -15.23
C ASN A 209 -1.98 -2.18 -15.87
N VAL A 210 -1.83 -0.87 -16.04
CA VAL A 210 -2.83 -0.05 -16.72
C VAL A 210 -2.75 -0.34 -18.23
N ALA A 211 -3.75 -1.00 -18.79
CA ALA A 211 -3.71 -1.45 -20.19
C ALA A 211 -4.08 -0.34 -21.21
N GLU A 212 -4.87 0.65 -20.80
CA GLU A 212 -5.30 1.77 -21.63
C GLU A 212 -4.50 3.02 -21.30
N SER A 213 -4.36 3.98 -22.23
CA SER A 213 -3.59 5.22 -22.01
C SER A 213 -4.35 6.27 -21.17
N THR A 214 -5.12 5.80 -20.19
CA THR A 214 -5.92 6.62 -19.29
C THR A 214 -6.00 5.96 -17.92
N TYR A 215 -6.10 6.78 -16.88
CA TYR A 215 -6.25 6.31 -15.51
C TYR A 215 -7.01 7.31 -14.64
N ALA A 216 -7.96 6.84 -13.84
CA ALA A 216 -8.68 7.68 -12.88
C ALA A 216 -8.22 7.38 -11.45
N ASP A 217 -7.48 8.32 -10.85
CA ASP A 217 -7.14 8.31 -9.42
C ASP A 217 -8.32 8.87 -8.63
N VAL A 218 -8.98 8.05 -7.79
CA VAL A 218 -10.25 8.38 -7.13
C VAL A 218 -10.14 8.30 -5.59
N GLY A 219 -11.01 9.02 -4.89
CA GLY A 219 -11.14 8.93 -3.43
C GLY A 219 -10.06 9.70 -2.65
N MET A 220 -9.44 10.67 -3.29
CA MET A 220 -8.37 11.48 -2.72
C MET A 220 -8.91 12.83 -2.21
N PRO A 221 -8.46 13.33 -1.04
CA PRO A 221 -8.94 14.60 -0.52
C PRO A 221 -8.76 15.74 -1.54
N GLY A 222 -9.85 16.40 -1.89
CA GLY A 222 -9.81 17.57 -2.76
C GLY A 222 -9.22 18.79 -2.06
N GLY A 223 -8.76 19.76 -2.85
CA GLY A 223 -8.08 20.97 -2.36
C GLY A 223 -6.60 20.77 -2.01
N ILE A 224 -6.09 19.53 -2.10
CA ILE A 224 -4.66 19.21 -1.96
C ILE A 224 -4.03 19.09 -3.35
N THR A 225 -2.82 19.62 -3.54
CA THR A 225 -2.08 19.45 -4.80
C THR A 225 -1.37 18.10 -4.83
N TYR A 226 -1.58 17.35 -5.90
CA TYR A 226 -0.89 16.11 -6.20
C TYR A 226 -0.16 16.23 -7.53
N TYR A 227 1.02 15.64 -7.60
CA TYR A 227 1.87 15.63 -8.78
C TYR A 227 1.79 14.24 -9.39
N TYR A 228 1.59 14.12 -10.70
CA TYR A 228 1.55 12.83 -11.40
C TYR A 228 2.59 12.75 -12.49
N VAL A 229 3.10 11.53 -12.65
CA VAL A 229 3.90 11.11 -13.80
C VAL A 229 3.46 9.72 -14.22
N VAL A 230 3.56 9.41 -15.50
CA VAL A 230 3.21 8.10 -16.05
C VAL A 230 4.40 7.57 -16.83
N THR A 231 4.58 6.26 -16.78
CA THR A 231 5.56 5.52 -17.56
C THR A 231 4.86 4.43 -18.37
N ARG A 232 5.52 3.99 -19.43
CA ARG A 232 5.15 2.78 -20.17
C ARG A 232 6.12 1.66 -19.82
N VAL A 233 5.61 0.45 -19.70
CA VAL A 233 6.35 -0.78 -19.45
C VAL A 233 6.12 -1.72 -20.63
N ASP A 234 7.20 -2.19 -21.24
CA ASP A 234 7.12 -3.17 -22.34
C ASP A 234 7.06 -4.62 -21.83
N PHE A 235 6.84 -5.59 -22.73
CA PHE A 235 6.76 -7.02 -22.39
C PHE A 235 8.07 -7.62 -21.84
N SER A 236 9.16 -6.84 -21.81
CA SER A 236 10.42 -7.21 -21.16
C SER A 236 10.61 -6.56 -19.78
N GLY A 237 9.63 -5.79 -19.32
CA GLY A 237 9.64 -5.12 -18.04
C GLY A 237 10.42 -3.80 -18.03
N VAL A 238 10.89 -3.31 -19.18
CA VAL A 238 11.61 -2.04 -19.28
C VAL A 238 10.60 -0.91 -19.19
N GLU A 239 10.85 0.01 -18.25
CA GLU A 239 10.00 1.14 -17.96
C GLU A 239 10.59 2.43 -18.54
N SER A 240 9.77 3.26 -19.20
CA SER A 240 10.21 4.56 -19.70
C SER A 240 10.61 5.51 -18.56
N GLY A 241 11.33 6.58 -18.91
CA GLY A 241 11.40 7.74 -18.02
C GLY A 241 10.00 8.30 -17.72
N PHE A 242 9.88 8.99 -16.57
CA PHE A 242 8.65 9.70 -16.20
C PHE A 242 8.24 10.64 -17.32
N SER A 243 6.94 10.64 -17.61
CA SER A 243 6.31 11.67 -18.41
C SER A 243 6.64 13.08 -17.93
N ASN A 244 6.18 14.09 -18.68
CA ASN A 244 6.03 15.40 -18.06
C ASN A 244 5.22 15.29 -16.76
N GLU A 245 5.72 15.92 -15.69
CA GLU A 245 4.99 16.03 -14.43
C GLU A 245 3.79 16.96 -14.61
N ILE A 246 2.67 16.55 -14.07
CA ILE A 246 1.47 17.38 -13.97
C ILE A 246 1.11 17.59 -12.50
N ALA A 247 0.83 18.83 -12.13
CA ALA A 247 0.27 19.16 -10.83
C ALA A 247 -1.25 19.26 -10.97
N ALA A 248 -1.98 18.38 -10.31
CA ALA A 248 -3.44 18.35 -10.29
C ALA A 248 -3.94 18.55 -8.86
N VAL A 249 -4.96 19.40 -8.70
CA VAL A 249 -5.66 19.62 -7.43
C VAL A 249 -7.06 19.06 -7.63
N PRO A 250 -7.38 17.85 -7.11
CA PRO A 250 -8.73 17.32 -7.18
C PRO A 250 -9.69 18.33 -6.57
N ASN A 251 -10.89 18.40 -7.11
CA ASN A 251 -11.87 19.37 -6.64
C ASN A 251 -12.24 19.02 -5.19
N GLU A 252 -12.13 20.01 -4.32
CA GLU A 252 -12.67 19.92 -2.96
C GLU A 252 -14.18 19.80 -3.05
N VAL A 253 -14.71 18.70 -2.53
CA VAL A 253 -16.14 18.45 -2.47
C VAL A 253 -16.70 19.11 -1.22
N VAL A 254 -17.06 20.38 -1.34
CA VAL A 254 -17.61 21.14 -0.22
C VAL A 254 -19.04 20.65 0.07
N ARG A 255 -19.23 19.84 1.11
CA ARG A 255 -20.56 19.49 1.60
C ARG A 255 -21.14 20.68 2.38
N LEU A 256 -22.11 21.37 1.79
CA LEU A 256 -22.76 22.53 2.37
C LEU A 256 -23.74 22.18 3.48
N GLN A 257 -24.39 21.01 3.40
CA GLN A 257 -25.37 20.57 4.39
C GLN A 257 -25.54 19.05 4.36
N HIS A 258 -25.68 18.43 5.53
CA HIS A 258 -26.05 17.02 5.70
C HIS A 258 -27.03 16.89 6.87
N LEU A 259 -28.27 16.55 6.57
CA LEU A 259 -29.33 16.33 7.55
C LEU A 259 -29.75 14.87 7.48
N ASP A 260 -29.71 14.15 8.60
CA ASP A 260 -30.06 12.74 8.67
C ASP A 260 -30.94 12.47 9.90
N ALA A 261 -32.17 12.01 9.67
CA ALA A 261 -33.20 11.87 10.69
C ALA A 261 -33.06 10.57 11.50
N VAL A 262 -32.23 9.63 11.03
CA VAL A 262 -31.86 8.43 11.81
C VAL A 262 -31.08 8.84 13.05
N ASN A 263 -30.27 9.89 12.95
CA ASN A 263 -29.68 10.54 14.11
C ASN A 263 -30.73 11.38 14.85
N ALA A 264 -31.54 10.74 15.69
CA ALA A 264 -32.59 11.38 16.47
C ALA A 264 -32.10 12.58 17.30
N ALA A 265 -30.85 12.54 17.78
CA ALA A 265 -30.26 13.64 18.54
C ALA A 265 -30.03 14.91 17.70
N SER A 266 -29.99 14.80 16.37
CA SER A 266 -29.93 15.96 15.47
C SER A 266 -31.29 16.62 15.21
N VAL A 267 -32.41 15.96 15.53
CA VAL A 267 -33.75 16.51 15.30
C VAL A 267 -34.31 17.07 16.60
N LEU A 268 -34.09 18.37 16.84
CA LEU A 268 -34.60 19.04 18.04
C LEU A 268 -36.10 19.28 17.90
N THR A 269 -36.86 18.85 18.91
CA THR A 269 -38.33 19.01 18.91
C THR A 269 -38.84 19.67 20.19
N SER A 270 -40.01 20.31 20.06
CA SER A 270 -40.83 20.77 21.18
C SER A 270 -42.24 20.22 21.02
N SER A 271 -42.65 19.34 21.92
CA SER A 271 -43.94 18.62 21.83
C SER A 271 -44.14 17.89 20.49
N GLY A 272 -43.07 17.31 19.94
CA GLY A 272 -43.06 16.60 18.65
C GLY A 272 -42.93 17.49 17.42
N VAL A 273 -43.05 18.82 17.55
CA VAL A 273 -42.80 19.77 16.44
C VAL A 273 -41.30 20.02 16.32
N VAL A 274 -40.75 19.89 15.11
CA VAL A 274 -39.32 20.16 14.86
C VAL A 274 -39.06 21.66 15.04
N THR A 275 -38.13 21.99 15.94
CA THR A 275 -37.67 23.36 16.18
C THR A 275 -36.34 23.64 15.51
N GLN A 276 -35.57 22.60 15.19
CA GLN A 276 -34.32 22.68 14.45
C GLN A 276 -33.90 21.26 14.03
N TRP A 277 -33.37 21.11 12.82
CA TRP A 277 -32.68 19.90 12.40
C TRP A 277 -31.21 20.25 12.18
N ILE A 278 -30.38 19.73 13.08
CA ILE A 278 -28.95 20.06 13.18
C ILE A 278 -28.21 19.44 12.00
N ASP A 279 -27.67 20.32 11.15
CA ASP A 279 -26.65 19.99 10.15
C ASP A 279 -25.43 19.30 10.76
N GLN A 280 -25.02 18.21 10.11
CA GLN A 280 -23.94 17.33 10.51
C GLN A 280 -22.59 17.69 9.86
N THR A 281 -22.55 18.73 9.01
CA THR A 281 -21.29 19.27 8.48
C THR A 281 -20.63 20.27 9.44
N ILE A 282 -19.37 20.63 9.15
CA ILE A 282 -18.62 21.67 9.87
C ILE A 282 -19.26 23.06 9.67
N GLY A 283 -20.02 23.27 8.58
CA GLY A 283 -20.61 24.55 8.20
C GLY A 283 -21.76 25.02 9.09
N GLY A 284 -22.43 24.11 9.80
CA GLY A 284 -23.49 24.47 10.77
C GLY A 284 -24.75 25.07 10.13
N ASN A 285 -25.09 24.69 8.89
CA ASN A 285 -26.27 25.16 8.17
C ASN A 285 -27.52 24.40 8.64
N HIS A 286 -27.91 24.58 9.91
CA HIS A 286 -29.07 23.87 10.46
C HIS A 286 -30.38 24.22 9.74
N ALA A 287 -31.21 23.22 9.47
CA ALA A 287 -32.55 23.50 8.97
C ALA A 287 -33.46 23.98 10.11
N VAL A 288 -34.21 25.03 9.86
CA VAL A 288 -35.05 25.72 10.86
C VAL A 288 -36.52 25.77 10.41
N PRO A 289 -37.48 25.97 11.33
CA PRO A 289 -38.89 26.05 10.98
C PRO A 289 -39.17 27.13 9.93
N GLY A 290 -39.82 26.73 8.84
CA GLY A 290 -40.30 27.63 7.79
C GLY A 290 -41.79 27.91 7.96
N ILE A 291 -42.60 27.38 7.06
CA ILE A 291 -44.05 27.53 7.07
C ILE A 291 -44.67 26.38 7.87
N GLY A 292 -45.68 26.67 8.70
CA GLY A 292 -46.43 25.63 9.41
C GLY A 292 -45.58 24.85 10.43
N ASN A 293 -45.94 23.60 10.69
CA ASN A 293 -45.26 22.73 11.63
C ASN A 293 -44.85 21.42 10.94
N THR A 294 -43.64 20.96 11.16
CA THR A 294 -43.20 19.60 10.79
C THR A 294 -43.03 18.77 12.06
N LEU A 295 -43.22 17.45 11.98
CA LEU A 295 -43.19 16.57 13.16
C LEU A 295 -42.02 15.59 13.11
N TYR A 296 -41.55 15.16 14.27
CA TYR A 296 -40.59 14.05 14.39
C TYR A 296 -40.82 13.26 15.69
N PRO A 297 -40.68 11.91 15.66
CA PRO A 297 -40.49 11.09 14.46
C PRO A 297 -41.78 10.97 13.64
N SER A 298 -41.64 10.80 12.33
CA SER A 298 -42.74 10.42 11.44
C SER A 298 -43.37 9.09 11.88
N VAL A 299 -44.69 8.99 11.74
CA VAL A 299 -45.42 7.72 11.88
C VAL A 299 -45.36 6.86 10.62
N SER A 300 -45.12 7.49 9.47
CA SER A 300 -44.80 6.81 8.20
C SER A 300 -43.31 6.46 8.19
N LEU A 301 -43.00 5.21 7.86
CA LEU A 301 -41.63 4.70 7.81
C LEU A 301 -41.20 4.49 6.36
N SER A 302 -39.90 4.55 6.10
CA SER A 302 -39.33 4.14 4.81
C SER A 302 -39.57 2.65 4.56
N GLU A 303 -39.30 2.17 3.35
CA GLU A 303 -39.31 0.73 3.02
C GLU A 303 -38.37 -0.07 3.92
N SER A 304 -37.23 0.53 4.28
CA SER A 304 -36.31 -0.01 5.26
C SER A 304 -36.76 0.12 6.72
N GLY A 305 -37.92 0.71 7.02
CA GLY A 305 -38.45 0.84 8.39
C GLY A 305 -37.85 1.98 9.22
N LEU A 306 -37.16 2.94 8.61
CA LEU A 306 -36.56 4.09 9.30
C LEU A 306 -37.56 5.27 9.38
N PRO A 307 -37.57 6.02 10.50
CA PRO A 307 -38.36 7.23 10.63
C PRO A 307 -37.65 8.45 10.02
N GLY A 308 -38.43 9.49 9.74
CA GLY A 308 -37.95 10.76 9.20
C GLY A 308 -38.69 11.96 9.81
N VAL A 309 -38.45 13.14 9.26
CA VAL A 309 -39.23 14.35 9.58
C VAL A 309 -40.48 14.37 8.73
N ASP A 310 -41.64 14.39 9.37
CA ASP A 310 -42.97 14.37 8.75
C ASP A 310 -43.40 15.79 8.34
N MET A 311 -43.67 15.96 7.05
CA MET A 311 -44.16 17.22 6.47
C MET A 311 -45.68 17.39 6.65
N GLN A 312 -46.38 16.35 7.07
CA GLN A 312 -47.83 16.26 7.25
C GLN A 312 -48.65 16.55 5.98
N SER A 313 -49.95 16.27 6.03
CA SER A 313 -50.89 16.61 4.97
C SER A 313 -51.23 18.12 4.97
N GLY A 314 -50.30 18.96 4.55
CA GLY A 314 -50.47 20.40 4.45
C GLY A 314 -49.20 21.14 4.03
N ARG A 315 -49.31 22.44 3.78
CA ARG A 315 -48.14 23.26 3.42
C ARG A 315 -47.29 23.54 4.65
N ASN A 316 -46.40 22.62 4.98
CA ASN A 316 -45.38 22.79 6.00
C ASN A 316 -43.98 22.74 5.38
N SER A 317 -43.01 23.43 5.99
CA SER A 317 -41.65 23.42 5.50
C SER A 317 -40.60 23.65 6.58
N LEU A 318 -39.39 23.19 6.28
CA LEU A 318 -38.17 23.63 6.96
C LEU A 318 -37.35 24.47 5.99
N GLU A 319 -36.83 25.59 6.45
CA GLU A 319 -35.85 26.39 5.71
C GLU A 319 -34.49 25.70 5.80
N LEU A 320 -33.92 25.31 4.66
CA LEU A 320 -32.60 24.67 4.57
C LEU A 320 -31.49 25.72 4.46
N PHE A 321 -31.71 26.73 3.61
CA PHE A 321 -30.82 27.86 3.41
C PHE A 321 -31.62 29.14 3.41
N SER A 322 -31.15 30.12 4.18
CA SER A 322 -31.70 31.48 4.15
C SER A 322 -31.58 32.10 2.76
N ALA A 323 -32.40 33.09 2.47
CA ALA A 323 -32.38 33.82 1.19
C ALA A 323 -30.96 34.23 0.75
N GLY A 324 -30.14 34.74 1.68
CA GLY A 324 -28.76 35.14 1.36
C GLY A 324 -27.80 33.96 1.14
N ALA A 325 -28.00 32.83 1.82
CA ALA A 325 -27.19 31.63 1.60
C ALA A 325 -27.57 30.92 0.29
N SER A 326 -28.88 30.87 -0.03
CA SER A 326 -29.35 30.36 -1.32
C SER A 326 -28.93 31.26 -2.49
N ASP A 327 -28.80 32.57 -2.28
CA ASP A 327 -28.28 33.52 -3.27
C ASP A 327 -26.86 33.11 -3.69
N VAL A 328 -25.98 32.92 -2.72
CA VAL A 328 -24.59 32.50 -2.95
C VAL A 328 -24.50 31.10 -3.57
N TRP A 329 -25.35 30.17 -3.12
CA TRP A 329 -25.30 28.79 -3.60
C TRP A 329 -25.88 28.63 -5.02
N LEU A 330 -26.99 29.30 -5.35
CA LEU A 330 -27.68 29.14 -6.63
C LEU A 330 -27.27 30.15 -7.71
N ASP A 331 -26.51 31.20 -7.36
CA ASP A 331 -25.89 32.06 -8.37
C ASP A 331 -24.73 31.30 -9.05
N GLN A 332 -24.99 30.80 -10.26
CA GLN A 332 -24.00 30.10 -11.08
C GLN A 332 -23.45 31.00 -12.20
N SER A 333 -23.73 32.32 -12.18
CA SER A 333 -23.34 33.23 -13.27
C SER A 333 -21.86 33.65 -13.24
N GLY A 334 -21.17 33.45 -12.11
CA GLY A 334 -19.82 33.96 -11.84
C GLY A 334 -18.67 32.98 -12.03
N GLY A 335 -18.90 31.75 -12.53
CA GLY A 335 -17.89 30.70 -12.59
C GLY A 335 -17.74 29.96 -11.25
N SER A 336 -18.84 29.37 -10.80
CA SER A 336 -18.90 28.42 -9.67
C SER A 336 -18.37 27.03 -10.08
N ASN A 337 -18.62 25.99 -9.25
CA ASN A 337 -18.22 24.60 -9.55
C ASN A 337 -19.44 23.68 -9.76
N GLY A 338 -20.62 24.25 -10.07
CA GLY A 338 -21.87 23.51 -10.07
C GLY A 338 -22.37 23.20 -8.65
N PHE A 339 -23.29 22.24 -8.54
CA PHE A 339 -23.79 21.74 -7.24
C PHE A 339 -24.41 20.36 -7.35
N CYS A 340 -24.55 19.67 -6.22
CA CYS A 340 -25.28 18.42 -6.14
C CYS A 340 -26.24 18.40 -4.94
N VAL A 341 -27.45 17.87 -5.15
CA VAL A 341 -28.47 17.70 -4.11
C VAL A 341 -28.98 16.26 -4.15
N LEU A 342 -29.00 15.59 -2.99
CA LEU A 342 -29.64 14.29 -2.82
C LEU A 342 -30.63 14.37 -1.67
N VAL A 343 -31.81 13.79 -1.86
CA VAL A 343 -32.86 13.69 -0.83
C VAL A 343 -33.46 12.30 -0.81
N ALA A 344 -33.53 11.70 0.37
CA ALA A 344 -34.28 10.47 0.64
C ALA A 344 -35.59 10.82 1.33
N LEU A 345 -36.71 10.32 0.82
CA LEU A 345 -38.05 10.62 1.30
C LEU A 345 -38.98 9.42 1.20
N LYS A 346 -40.13 9.53 1.86
CA LYS A 346 -41.26 8.61 1.75
C LYS A 346 -42.49 9.42 1.37
N CYS A 347 -43.10 9.09 0.25
CA CYS A 347 -44.36 9.68 -0.21
C CYS A 347 -45.53 8.95 0.45
N ASP A 348 -46.41 9.68 1.12
CA ASP A 348 -47.64 9.13 1.69
C ASP A 348 -48.83 9.32 0.72
N SER A 349 -48.91 10.47 0.05
CA SER A 349 -49.86 10.68 -1.05
C SER A 349 -49.33 11.62 -2.14
N VAL A 350 -49.80 11.42 -3.37
CA VAL A 350 -49.46 12.28 -4.52
C VAL A 350 -50.55 13.33 -4.71
N LEU A 351 -50.17 14.60 -4.56
CA LEU A 351 -51.08 15.72 -4.76
C LEU A 351 -51.29 16.06 -6.24
N ALA A 352 -52.54 16.22 -6.66
CA ALA A 352 -52.89 16.57 -8.05
C ALA A 352 -52.25 17.88 -8.56
N GLY A 353 -51.90 18.81 -7.65
CA GLY A 353 -51.23 20.07 -7.98
C GLY A 353 -49.72 19.95 -8.23
N GLY A 354 -49.13 18.78 -7.94
CA GLY A 354 -47.68 18.56 -7.85
C GLY A 354 -47.20 18.56 -6.39
N ASN A 355 -46.01 18.00 -6.18
CA ASN A 355 -45.43 17.76 -4.86
C ASN A 355 -44.02 18.34 -4.84
N ASP A 356 -43.82 19.42 -4.09
CA ASP A 356 -42.51 20.04 -3.93
C ASP A 356 -41.80 19.36 -2.75
N VAL A 357 -40.63 18.77 -2.99
CA VAL A 357 -39.85 18.07 -1.95
C VAL A 357 -38.79 19.00 -1.37
N LEU A 358 -37.98 19.64 -2.22
CA LEU A 358 -36.89 20.52 -1.82
C LEU A 358 -36.73 21.60 -2.88
N GLY A 359 -36.61 22.87 -2.49
CA GLY A 359 -36.28 23.94 -3.42
C GLY A 359 -36.95 25.29 -3.14
N ASN A 360 -36.88 26.14 -4.15
CA ASN A 360 -37.60 27.40 -4.31
C ASN A 360 -38.02 27.55 -5.79
N SER A 361 -38.33 28.77 -6.26
CA SER A 361 -38.67 29.04 -7.66
C SER A 361 -37.49 28.96 -8.64
N GLY A 362 -36.26 29.01 -8.15
CA GLY A 362 -35.03 28.96 -8.95
C GLY A 362 -34.53 27.54 -9.19
N PHE A 363 -34.46 26.73 -8.13
CA PHE A 363 -34.13 25.31 -8.17
C PHE A 363 -35.12 24.49 -7.34
N GLY A 364 -35.44 23.27 -7.76
CA GLY A 364 -36.05 22.30 -6.86
C GLY A 364 -36.25 20.90 -7.41
N LEU A 365 -36.67 20.02 -6.51
CA LEU A 365 -36.92 18.59 -6.69
C LEU A 365 -38.33 18.26 -6.22
N GLY A 366 -38.98 17.34 -6.90
CA GLY A 366 -40.34 16.93 -6.58
C GLY A 366 -40.91 15.94 -7.56
N PHE A 367 -42.24 15.89 -7.65
CA PHE A 367 -42.94 15.09 -8.65
C PHE A 367 -44.28 15.72 -9.04
N SER A 368 -44.71 15.43 -10.26
CA SER A 368 -45.93 15.96 -10.86
C SER A 368 -47.18 15.46 -10.12
N GLY A 369 -48.35 16.02 -10.46
CA GLY A 369 -49.63 15.49 -9.94
C GLY A 369 -50.03 14.12 -10.49
N ALA A 370 -49.32 13.62 -11.50
CA ALA A 370 -49.42 12.24 -11.96
C ALA A 370 -48.36 11.32 -11.31
N GLY A 371 -47.45 11.88 -10.48
CA GLY A 371 -46.37 11.15 -9.84
C GLY A 371 -45.07 11.11 -10.65
N ASP A 372 -44.94 11.87 -11.74
CA ASP A 372 -43.69 11.85 -12.53
C ASP A 372 -42.58 12.55 -11.75
N PRO A 373 -41.42 11.91 -11.46
CA PRO A 373 -40.30 12.59 -10.81
C PRO A 373 -39.81 13.78 -11.62
N GLN A 374 -39.57 14.91 -10.96
CA GLN A 374 -39.22 16.17 -11.59
C GLN A 374 -38.13 16.93 -10.82
N ALA A 375 -37.27 17.59 -11.58
CA ALA A 375 -36.42 18.67 -11.11
C ALA A 375 -36.73 19.94 -11.91
N TRP A 376 -36.44 21.11 -11.36
CA TRP A 376 -36.44 22.36 -12.11
C TRP A 376 -35.23 23.20 -11.77
N LEU A 377 -34.66 23.85 -12.78
CA LEU A 377 -33.53 24.77 -12.63
C LEU A 377 -33.72 25.93 -13.62
N GLY A 378 -33.65 27.17 -13.14
CA GLY A 378 -33.79 28.36 -13.98
C GLY A 378 -35.13 28.46 -14.75
N GLY A 379 -36.19 27.87 -14.20
CA GLY A 379 -37.51 27.79 -14.85
C GLY A 379 -37.64 26.70 -15.92
N GLN A 380 -36.59 25.93 -16.20
CA GLN A 380 -36.65 24.73 -17.04
C GLN A 380 -37.01 23.52 -16.18
N ALA A 381 -38.11 22.84 -16.51
CA ALA A 381 -38.51 21.60 -15.86
C ALA A 381 -37.87 20.40 -16.56
N VAL A 382 -37.28 19.50 -15.77
CA VAL A 382 -36.73 18.20 -16.16
C VAL A 382 -37.66 17.15 -15.56
N THR A 383 -38.31 16.35 -16.40
CA THR A 383 -39.15 15.23 -15.95
C THR A 383 -38.44 13.94 -16.27
N SER A 384 -38.45 13.00 -15.33
CA SER A 384 -37.88 11.66 -15.54
C SER A 384 -38.50 11.02 -16.77
N SER A 385 -37.68 10.30 -17.55
CA SER A 385 -38.14 9.49 -18.67
C SER A 385 -38.72 8.13 -18.25
N SER A 386 -38.79 7.89 -16.94
CA SER A 386 -39.31 6.67 -16.33
C SER A 386 -40.71 6.30 -16.82
N PRO A 387 -40.99 5.01 -17.10
CA PRO A 387 -42.34 4.52 -17.33
C PRO A 387 -43.13 4.33 -16.02
N TRP A 388 -42.50 4.53 -14.87
CA TRP A 388 -43.06 4.33 -13.53
C TRP A 388 -43.25 5.66 -12.81
N ASN A 389 -44.41 5.81 -12.17
CA ASN A 389 -44.77 7.00 -11.41
C ASN A 389 -44.62 6.74 -9.91
N VAL A 390 -44.32 7.80 -9.18
CA VAL A 390 -44.41 7.83 -7.72
C VAL A 390 -45.86 7.60 -7.32
N GLU A 391 -46.06 6.71 -6.37
CA GLU A 391 -47.35 6.43 -5.74
C GLU A 391 -47.28 6.67 -4.22
N GLY A 392 -48.44 6.90 -3.61
CA GLY A 392 -48.52 6.94 -2.15
C GLY A 392 -48.12 5.57 -1.58
N GLY A 393 -47.11 5.54 -0.70
CA GLY A 393 -46.48 4.29 -0.30
C GLY A 393 -44.99 4.22 -0.65
N ASP A 394 -44.53 4.96 -1.65
CA ASP A 394 -43.16 4.82 -2.17
C ASP A 394 -42.10 5.49 -1.28
N THR A 395 -40.99 4.77 -1.06
CA THR A 395 -39.72 5.39 -0.66
C THR A 395 -38.96 5.81 -1.91
N LEU A 396 -38.30 6.97 -1.87
CA LEU A 396 -37.64 7.58 -3.01
C LEU A 396 -36.31 8.19 -2.61
N VAL A 397 -35.33 8.09 -3.50
CA VAL A 397 -34.16 8.97 -3.53
C VAL A 397 -34.22 9.77 -4.81
N LEU A 398 -34.22 11.09 -4.68
CA LEU A 398 -34.08 12.03 -5.79
C LEU A 398 -32.70 12.67 -5.70
N ALA A 399 -31.96 12.66 -6.80
CA ALA A 399 -30.61 13.18 -6.83
C ALA A 399 -30.41 14.04 -8.09
N PHE A 400 -29.90 15.26 -7.92
CA PHE A 400 -29.64 16.18 -9.02
C PHE A 400 -28.21 16.67 -8.93
N ASN A 401 -27.51 16.62 -10.06
CA ASN A 401 -26.11 16.98 -10.16
C ASN A 401 -25.94 17.94 -11.34
N TYR A 402 -25.44 19.15 -11.09
CA TYR A 402 -25.32 20.22 -12.08
C TYR A 402 -23.88 20.66 -12.21
N ASP A 403 -23.42 20.77 -13.45
CA ASP A 403 -22.11 21.29 -13.85
C ASP A 403 -22.30 22.66 -14.50
N ASP A 404 -21.86 23.73 -13.85
CA ASP A 404 -22.00 25.07 -14.42
C ASP A 404 -21.04 25.32 -15.58
N ALA A 405 -19.85 24.70 -15.56
CA ALA A 405 -18.83 24.85 -16.59
C ALA A 405 -19.32 24.38 -17.97
N THR A 406 -20.06 23.27 -18.01
CA THR A 406 -20.63 22.72 -19.25
C THR A 406 -22.12 23.00 -19.40
N GLY A 407 -22.79 23.43 -18.33
CA GLY A 407 -24.24 23.48 -18.19
C GLY A 407 -24.88 22.09 -18.10
N ALA A 408 -24.12 21.00 -18.05
CA ALA A 408 -24.68 19.66 -18.00
C ALA A 408 -25.39 19.40 -16.68
N TYR A 409 -26.48 18.65 -16.72
CA TYR A 409 -27.13 18.12 -15.52
C TYR A 409 -27.40 16.62 -15.64
N ASP A 410 -27.42 15.96 -14.49
CA ASP A 410 -27.88 14.58 -14.29
C ASP A 410 -28.93 14.57 -13.17
N PHE A 411 -30.20 14.33 -13.55
CA PHE A 411 -31.29 14.08 -12.61
C PHE A 411 -31.54 12.58 -12.51
N TRP A 412 -31.12 11.97 -11.40
CA TRP A 412 -31.34 10.57 -11.10
C TRP A 412 -32.47 10.38 -10.09
N GLU A 413 -33.24 9.32 -10.27
CA GLU A 413 -34.30 8.94 -9.33
C GLU A 413 -34.37 7.42 -9.14
N SER A 414 -34.73 7.01 -7.92
CA SER A 414 -34.68 5.62 -7.47
C SER A 414 -35.81 4.72 -7.98
N LYS A 415 -36.95 5.28 -8.40
CA LYS A 415 -38.13 4.50 -8.81
C LYS A 415 -37.86 3.75 -10.12
N SER A 416 -37.18 4.38 -11.06
CA SER A 416 -36.65 3.69 -12.26
C SER A 416 -35.18 3.29 -12.14
N GLY A 417 -34.44 3.89 -11.21
CA GLY A 417 -32.99 3.75 -11.13
C GLY A 417 -32.25 4.41 -12.30
N THR A 418 -32.92 5.28 -13.07
CA THR A 418 -32.35 5.91 -14.27
C THR A 418 -32.04 7.39 -14.08
N SER A 419 -31.11 7.87 -14.90
CA SER A 419 -30.71 9.27 -14.99
C SER A 419 -31.37 9.93 -16.20
N THR A 420 -31.93 11.13 -16.02
CA THR A 420 -32.34 12.04 -17.09
C THR A 420 -31.32 13.17 -17.19
N THR A 421 -30.58 13.19 -18.30
CA THR A 421 -29.50 14.14 -18.52
C THR A 421 -29.87 15.21 -19.56
N GLY A 422 -29.20 16.36 -19.50
CA GLY A 422 -29.38 17.45 -20.47
C GLY A 422 -28.43 18.60 -20.20
N THR A 423 -28.69 19.75 -20.84
CA THR A 423 -27.88 20.96 -20.65
C THR A 423 -28.74 22.19 -20.38
N LEU A 424 -28.26 23.06 -19.50
CA LEU A 424 -28.79 24.37 -19.17
C LEU A 424 -27.61 25.32 -18.90
N ALA A 425 -27.50 26.38 -19.68
CA ALA A 425 -26.41 27.34 -19.54
C ALA A 425 -26.38 27.95 -18.14
N ALA A 426 -25.17 28.10 -17.60
CA ALA A 426 -24.93 28.74 -16.32
C ALA A 426 -25.55 30.15 -16.28
N ALA A 427 -26.28 30.42 -15.22
CA ALA A 427 -26.96 31.67 -14.96
C ALA A 427 -27.11 31.87 -13.45
N ASP A 428 -27.53 33.06 -13.05
CA ASP A 428 -27.98 33.27 -11.68
C ASP A 428 -29.36 32.62 -11.54
N PHE A 429 -29.41 31.46 -10.87
CA PHE A 429 -30.65 30.74 -10.58
C PHE A 429 -31.22 31.11 -9.22
N SER A 430 -30.58 32.02 -8.49
CA SER A 430 -31.13 32.51 -7.23
C SER A 430 -32.41 33.31 -7.48
N THR A 431 -33.25 33.38 -6.44
CA THR A 431 -34.50 34.14 -6.49
C THR A 431 -34.65 35.10 -5.32
N ALA A 432 -33.56 35.32 -4.57
CA ALA A 432 -33.56 36.00 -3.27
C ALA A 432 -34.60 35.44 -2.27
N GLU A 433 -35.00 34.18 -2.44
CA GLU A 433 -35.93 33.46 -1.57
C GLU A 433 -35.24 32.25 -0.94
N PRO A 434 -35.56 31.90 0.32
CA PRO A 434 -34.97 30.74 0.98
C PRO A 434 -35.23 29.43 0.23
N VAL A 435 -34.27 28.51 0.28
CA VAL A 435 -34.50 27.12 -0.18
C VAL A 435 -35.10 26.32 0.97
N SER A 436 -36.25 25.70 0.71
CA SER A 436 -37.04 25.01 1.73
C SER A 436 -37.24 23.53 1.39
N LEU A 437 -37.39 22.72 2.43
CA LEU A 437 -37.82 21.33 2.38
C LEU A 437 -39.34 21.25 2.62
N GLY A 438 -40.05 20.39 1.90
CA GLY A 438 -41.49 20.13 2.04
C GLY A 438 -42.43 21.06 1.26
N SER A 439 -41.99 22.28 0.92
CA SER A 439 -42.77 23.21 0.08
C SER A 439 -41.88 24.33 -0.46
N ALA A 440 -41.90 24.60 -1.77
CA ALA A 440 -41.01 25.57 -2.41
C ALA A 440 -41.69 26.91 -2.79
N ALA A 441 -42.88 26.93 -3.40
CA ALA A 441 -43.44 28.20 -3.91
C ALA A 441 -44.98 28.30 -3.94
N SER A 442 -45.73 27.21 -4.14
CA SER A 442 -47.18 27.24 -4.30
C SER A 442 -47.91 26.65 -3.10
N ALA A 443 -49.01 27.25 -2.66
CA ALA A 443 -49.84 26.68 -1.60
C ALA A 443 -50.52 25.35 -1.98
N ALA A 444 -50.55 25.02 -3.27
CA ALA A 444 -51.09 23.76 -3.79
C ALA A 444 -50.01 22.70 -4.07
N ARG A 445 -48.72 23.00 -3.81
CA ARG A 445 -47.59 22.09 -4.06
C ARG A 445 -46.76 21.93 -2.79
N TYR A 446 -46.82 20.75 -2.19
CA TYR A 446 -46.08 20.38 -0.99
C TYR A 446 -45.91 18.86 -0.95
N LEU A 447 -44.97 18.37 -0.15
CA LEU A 447 -44.82 16.94 0.11
C LEU A 447 -45.82 16.50 1.18
N ASP A 448 -46.70 15.55 0.85
CA ASP A 448 -47.45 14.77 1.83
C ASP A 448 -46.69 13.47 2.11
N GLY A 449 -45.89 13.48 3.18
CA GLY A 449 -45.00 12.39 3.54
C GLY A 449 -43.85 12.85 4.44
N MET A 450 -42.80 12.04 4.53
CA MET A 450 -41.63 12.35 5.35
C MET A 450 -40.36 12.51 4.53
N VAL A 451 -39.39 13.25 5.08
CA VAL A 451 -38.02 13.33 4.57
C VAL A 451 -37.08 12.68 5.57
N GLY A 452 -36.29 11.73 5.09
CA GLY A 452 -35.34 10.98 5.89
C GLY A 452 -33.95 11.62 5.95
N GLU A 453 -33.41 11.99 4.79
CA GLU A 453 -32.04 12.49 4.69
C GLU A 453 -31.88 13.49 3.54
N VAL A 454 -31.06 14.52 3.74
CA VAL A 454 -30.72 15.55 2.75
C VAL A 454 -29.21 15.74 2.72
N LYS A 455 -28.62 15.75 1.53
CA LYS A 455 -27.21 16.09 1.30
C LYS A 455 -27.13 17.17 0.22
N VAL A 456 -26.42 18.25 0.51
CA VAL A 456 -26.17 19.34 -0.43
C VAL A 456 -24.67 19.58 -0.54
N PHE A 457 -24.17 19.57 -1.76
CA PHE A 457 -22.79 19.83 -2.13
C PHE A 457 -22.71 21.14 -2.92
N GLY A 458 -21.71 21.95 -2.60
CA GLY A 458 -21.43 23.23 -3.27
C GLY A 458 -20.63 23.10 -4.56
N SER A 459 -20.40 21.88 -5.01
CA SER A 459 -19.81 21.51 -6.30
C SER A 459 -20.63 20.39 -6.95
N ARG A 460 -20.53 20.26 -8.28
CA ARG A 460 -21.02 19.07 -8.99
C ARG A 460 -20.24 17.86 -8.48
N LEU A 461 -20.88 16.72 -8.21
CA LEU A 461 -20.14 15.48 -7.97
C LEU A 461 -19.69 14.86 -9.30
N ASN A 462 -18.54 14.18 -9.32
CA ASN A 462 -18.21 13.34 -10.47
C ASN A 462 -19.19 12.14 -10.57
N PRO A 463 -19.34 11.50 -11.75
CA PRO A 463 -20.31 10.42 -11.93
C PRO A 463 -20.17 9.23 -10.96
N THR A 464 -18.93 8.83 -10.63
CA THR A 464 -18.65 7.73 -9.70
C THR A 464 -19.05 8.11 -8.27
N HIS A 465 -18.66 9.29 -7.80
CA HIS A 465 -19.01 9.79 -6.47
C HIS A 465 -20.50 10.05 -6.34
N PHE A 466 -21.13 10.62 -7.37
CA PHE A 466 -22.57 10.79 -7.44
C PHE A 466 -23.30 9.44 -7.32
N LYS A 467 -22.82 8.42 -8.04
CA LYS A 467 -23.33 7.04 -7.93
C LYS A 467 -23.16 6.47 -6.52
N ARG A 468 -22.02 6.67 -5.88
CA ARG A 468 -21.77 6.22 -4.51
C ARG A 468 -22.72 6.88 -3.50
N GLN A 469 -22.90 8.20 -3.59
CA GLN A 469 -23.80 8.92 -2.66
C GLN A 469 -25.25 8.47 -2.80
N ARG A 470 -25.76 8.29 -4.02
CA ARG A 470 -27.12 7.80 -4.23
C ARG A 470 -27.27 6.33 -3.81
N ASN A 471 -26.29 5.47 -4.07
CA ASN A 471 -26.33 4.07 -3.67
C ASN A 471 -26.33 3.91 -2.14
N ARG A 472 -25.56 4.72 -1.41
CA ARG A 472 -25.62 4.75 0.07
C ARG A 472 -27.01 5.11 0.59
N LEU A 473 -27.67 6.10 -0.03
CA LEU A 473 -29.05 6.43 0.32
C LEU A 473 -30.01 5.29 -0.07
N MET A 474 -29.79 4.60 -1.19
CA MET A 474 -30.57 3.42 -1.58
C MET A 474 -30.44 2.30 -0.54
N GLY A 475 -29.22 1.89 -0.20
CA GLY A 475 -28.98 0.85 0.80
C GLY A 475 -29.59 1.22 2.16
N LYS A 476 -29.41 2.47 2.60
CA LYS A 476 -29.99 2.91 3.87
C LYS A 476 -31.51 2.94 3.88
N TRP A 477 -32.13 3.53 2.86
CA TRP A 477 -33.55 3.89 2.90
C TRP A 477 -34.48 2.86 2.25
N PHE A 478 -33.98 2.03 1.32
CA PHE A 478 -34.77 0.99 0.64
C PHE A 478 -34.53 -0.40 1.21
N ASN A 479 -33.26 -0.82 1.27
CA ASN A 479 -32.92 -2.21 1.56
C ASN A 479 -31.59 -2.27 2.31
N ARG A 480 -31.67 -2.15 3.65
CA ARG A 480 -30.49 -2.19 4.52
C ARG A 480 -29.87 -3.60 4.42
N PRO A 481 -28.57 -3.73 4.08
CA PRO A 481 -27.96 -5.03 3.87
C PRO A 481 -27.80 -5.76 5.21
N ASN A 482 -27.96 -7.08 5.21
CA ASN A 482 -27.53 -7.89 6.36
C ASN A 482 -26.01 -8.09 6.32
N ILE A 483 -25.43 -8.37 7.47
CA ILE A 483 -23.98 -8.58 7.60
C ILE A 483 -23.75 -9.86 8.40
N VAL A 484 -23.01 -10.80 7.82
CA VAL A 484 -22.60 -12.06 8.45
C VAL A 484 -21.08 -12.12 8.50
N LEU A 485 -20.51 -12.21 9.71
CA LEU A 485 -19.09 -12.44 9.92
C LEU A 485 -18.88 -13.86 10.45
N ILE A 486 -18.25 -14.72 9.66
CA ILE A 486 -17.76 -16.03 10.05
C ILE A 486 -16.32 -15.87 10.54
N TYR A 487 -16.13 -15.94 11.86
CA TYR A 487 -14.86 -15.64 12.49
C TYR A 487 -14.21 -16.90 13.06
N VAL A 488 -13.05 -17.27 12.51
CA VAL A 488 -12.36 -18.55 12.76
C VAL A 488 -11.20 -18.35 13.73
N ASP A 489 -11.04 -19.27 14.66
CA ASP A 489 -10.02 -19.22 15.71
C ASP A 489 -8.71 -19.89 15.28
N ASP A 490 -7.55 -19.27 15.55
CA ASP A 490 -6.21 -19.84 15.27
C ASP A 490 -6.00 -20.30 13.82
N TRP A 491 -6.42 -19.48 12.86
CA TRP A 491 -6.40 -19.88 11.46
C TRP A 491 -5.19 -19.32 10.71
N ALA A 492 -4.25 -20.20 10.37
CA ALA A 492 -3.05 -19.85 9.63
C ALA A 492 -3.37 -19.19 8.28
N TRP A 493 -2.58 -18.19 7.87
CA TRP A 493 -2.72 -17.49 6.58
C TRP A 493 -2.72 -18.45 5.39
N ASN A 494 -1.85 -19.46 5.41
CA ASN A 494 -1.80 -20.53 4.41
C ASN A 494 -2.65 -21.77 4.77
N GLY A 495 -3.48 -21.69 5.81
CA GLY A 495 -4.26 -22.81 6.35
C GLY A 495 -5.58 -23.07 5.63
N THR A 496 -5.66 -22.79 4.33
CA THR A 496 -6.87 -22.92 3.49
C THR A 496 -6.51 -23.51 2.13
N PRO A 497 -7.44 -24.10 1.35
CA PRO A 497 -7.13 -24.48 -0.03
C PRO A 497 -6.93 -23.28 -0.98
N ILE A 498 -7.43 -22.10 -0.61
CA ILE A 498 -7.26 -20.88 -1.40
C ILE A 498 -5.83 -20.37 -1.23
N ARG A 499 -5.22 -19.99 -2.35
CA ARG A 499 -3.93 -19.30 -2.35
C ARG A 499 -4.15 -17.84 -2.01
N MET A 500 -3.59 -17.40 -0.88
CA MET A 500 -3.64 -16.01 -0.49
C MET A 500 -2.64 -15.15 -1.26
N ASP A 501 -1.61 -15.75 -1.86
CA ASP A 501 -0.66 -15.08 -2.77
C ASP A 501 -0.31 -16.04 -3.91
N ASP A 502 -0.71 -15.68 -5.13
CA ASP A 502 -0.49 -16.51 -6.32
C ASP A 502 0.99 -16.74 -6.64
N ARG A 503 1.88 -15.88 -6.14
CA ARG A 503 3.33 -16.03 -6.28
C ARG A 503 3.88 -17.19 -5.45
N MET A 504 3.16 -17.61 -4.41
CA MET A 504 3.60 -18.62 -3.45
C MET A 504 2.67 -19.84 -3.48
N ARG A 505 3.17 -20.98 -3.97
CA ARG A 505 2.38 -22.22 -4.00
C ARG A 505 1.91 -22.66 -2.61
N ASN A 506 2.73 -22.44 -1.59
CA ASN A 506 2.50 -22.77 -0.19
C ASN A 506 1.73 -21.66 0.58
N SER A 507 1.14 -20.68 -0.11
CA SER A 507 0.14 -19.75 0.45
C SER A 507 -1.26 -20.35 0.56
N GLY A 508 -1.42 -21.62 0.16
CA GLY A 508 -2.62 -22.44 0.37
C GLY A 508 -2.28 -23.93 0.30
N MET A 509 -3.23 -24.78 0.72
CA MET A 509 -3.10 -26.24 0.87
C MET A 509 -4.06 -27.03 -0.04
N PRO A 510 -4.15 -26.75 -1.35
CA PRO A 510 -5.20 -27.26 -2.24
C PRO A 510 -5.13 -28.78 -2.50
N SER A 511 -4.00 -29.44 -2.20
CA SER A 511 -3.83 -30.87 -2.46
C SER A 511 -4.31 -31.78 -1.32
N ILE A 512 -4.57 -31.24 -0.13
CA ILE A 512 -4.89 -32.04 1.06
C ILE A 512 -6.08 -31.52 1.85
N MET A 513 -6.34 -30.21 1.85
CA MET A 513 -7.46 -29.62 2.56
C MET A 513 -8.65 -29.44 1.61
N GLU A 514 -9.80 -30.03 1.97
CA GLU A 514 -11.05 -29.91 1.18
C GLU A 514 -11.97 -28.88 1.85
N MET A 515 -12.12 -27.70 1.25
CA MET A 515 -13.08 -26.67 1.68
C MET A 515 -13.83 -26.06 0.47
N PRO A 516 -14.67 -26.84 -0.22
CA PRO A 516 -15.31 -26.42 -1.46
C PRO A 516 -16.28 -25.23 -1.32
N ASN A 517 -16.89 -25.02 -0.15
CA ASN A 517 -17.77 -23.87 0.05
C ASN A 517 -16.98 -22.57 0.19
N LEU A 518 -15.83 -22.61 0.87
CA LEU A 518 -14.86 -21.52 0.92
C LEU A 518 -14.26 -21.23 -0.47
N GLU A 519 -13.87 -22.25 -1.23
CA GLU A 519 -13.41 -22.06 -2.62
C GLU A 519 -14.49 -21.40 -3.49
N SER A 520 -15.75 -21.82 -3.35
CA SER A 520 -16.88 -21.18 -4.02
C SER A 520 -17.11 -19.74 -3.57
N MET A 521 -16.94 -19.45 -2.28
CA MET A 521 -17.04 -18.09 -1.74
C MET A 521 -15.95 -17.18 -2.33
N ALA A 522 -14.71 -17.67 -2.46
CA ALA A 522 -13.63 -16.93 -3.10
C ALA A 522 -13.89 -16.69 -4.59
N GLN A 523 -14.44 -17.67 -5.31
CA GLN A 523 -14.83 -17.51 -6.72
C GLN A 523 -15.97 -16.49 -6.93
N ASN A 524 -16.86 -16.36 -5.95
CA ASN A 524 -18.00 -15.45 -6.02
C ASN A 524 -17.73 -14.09 -5.35
N GLY A 525 -16.57 -13.92 -4.74
CA GLY A 525 -16.22 -12.76 -3.93
C GLY A 525 -14.81 -12.27 -4.16
N MET A 526 -14.21 -11.73 -3.11
CA MET A 526 -12.88 -11.14 -3.07
C MET A 526 -11.97 -11.88 -2.09
N VAL A 527 -10.75 -12.18 -2.51
CA VAL A 527 -9.68 -12.73 -1.66
C VAL A 527 -8.72 -11.61 -1.23
N PHE A 528 -8.35 -11.59 0.05
CA PHE A 528 -7.45 -10.59 0.61
C PHE A 528 -6.10 -11.20 0.96
N ARG A 529 -5.06 -10.83 0.19
CA ARG A 529 -3.70 -11.32 0.44
C ARG A 529 -3.13 -10.83 1.77
N ASN A 530 -3.33 -9.56 2.08
CA ASN A 530 -2.72 -8.88 3.21
C ASN A 530 -3.77 -8.52 4.27
N ALA A 531 -4.46 -9.54 4.80
CA ALA A 531 -5.35 -9.39 5.94
C ALA A 531 -4.61 -9.68 7.26
N TYR A 532 -4.76 -8.77 8.23
CA TYR A 532 -4.07 -8.80 9.51
C TYR A 532 -5.05 -8.92 10.68
N GLY A 533 -4.85 -9.94 11.51
CA GLY A 533 -5.47 -10.09 12.82
C GLY A 533 -4.61 -9.44 13.91
N SER A 534 -4.58 -10.06 15.09
CA SER A 534 -3.63 -9.74 16.16
C SER A 534 -2.78 -10.99 16.45
N PRO A 535 -1.70 -10.96 17.27
CA PRO A 535 -0.92 -12.17 17.54
C PRO A 535 -1.64 -13.20 18.43
N GLN A 536 -2.86 -12.90 18.88
CA GLN A 536 -3.63 -13.72 19.81
C GLN A 536 -5.12 -13.39 19.74
N CYS A 537 -5.96 -14.35 20.14
CA CYS A 537 -7.42 -14.33 20.06
C CYS A 537 -8.05 -13.09 20.73
N THR A 538 -7.78 -12.84 22.01
CA THR A 538 -8.45 -11.78 22.78
C THR A 538 -8.16 -10.38 22.26
N PRO A 539 -6.90 -10.00 21.98
CA PRO A 539 -6.59 -8.76 21.28
C PRO A 539 -7.31 -8.63 19.93
N ALA A 540 -7.35 -9.70 19.12
CA ALA A 540 -8.00 -9.65 17.81
C ALA A 540 -9.52 -9.43 17.90
N ARG A 541 -10.16 -10.18 18.80
CA ARG A 541 -11.59 -10.09 19.08
C ARG A 541 -11.96 -8.72 19.61
N ALA A 542 -11.12 -8.15 20.49
CA ALA A 542 -11.31 -6.79 20.96
C ALA A 542 -11.24 -5.76 19.84
N SER A 543 -10.24 -5.87 18.95
CA SER A 543 -10.07 -4.96 17.81
C SER A 543 -11.28 -4.96 16.86
N ILE A 544 -11.86 -6.14 16.58
CA ILE A 544 -13.08 -6.23 15.75
C ILE A 544 -14.23 -5.50 16.39
N GLN A 545 -14.48 -5.73 17.68
CA GLN A 545 -15.65 -5.17 18.35
C GLN A 545 -15.58 -3.64 18.39
N THR A 546 -14.41 -3.05 18.59
CA THR A 546 -14.27 -1.60 18.85
C THR A 546 -13.75 -0.80 17.66
N GLY A 547 -13.25 -1.44 16.59
CA GLY A 547 -12.58 -0.75 15.49
C GLY A 547 -11.29 -0.02 15.91
N GLN A 548 -10.66 -0.48 17.00
CA GLN A 548 -9.46 0.11 17.60
C GLN A 548 -8.28 -0.87 17.51
N SER A 549 -7.08 -0.35 17.33
CA SER A 549 -5.86 -1.13 17.43
C SER A 549 -5.61 -1.59 18.89
N ASN A 550 -4.84 -2.67 19.07
CA ASN A 550 -4.46 -3.15 20.40
C ASN A 550 -3.70 -2.10 21.24
N PRO A 551 -2.80 -1.27 20.66
CA PRO A 551 -2.24 -0.11 21.36
C PRO A 551 -3.29 0.81 22.01
N ARG A 552 -4.39 1.12 21.31
CA ARG A 552 -5.42 2.05 21.77
C ARG A 552 -6.36 1.41 22.79
N ASN A 553 -6.94 0.25 22.47
CA ASN A 553 -7.92 -0.37 23.36
C ASN A 553 -7.29 -0.96 24.63
N GLY A 554 -5.97 -1.17 24.64
CA GLY A 554 -5.20 -1.67 25.77
C GLY A 554 -5.40 -3.15 26.07
N ILE A 555 -6.18 -3.87 25.25
CA ILE A 555 -6.38 -5.32 25.33
C ILE A 555 -5.33 -5.96 24.41
N THR A 556 -4.22 -6.37 25.02
CA THR A 556 -2.99 -6.78 24.30
C THR A 556 -2.56 -8.22 24.61
N VAL A 557 -3.20 -8.88 25.59
CA VAL A 557 -3.13 -10.34 25.81
C VAL A 557 -4.35 -10.83 26.58
N TYR A 558 -4.71 -12.10 26.42
CA TYR A 558 -5.66 -12.78 27.30
C TYR A 558 -5.13 -12.90 28.73
N MET A 559 -5.93 -12.45 29.70
CA MET A 559 -5.65 -12.59 31.13
C MET A 559 -6.44 -13.78 31.72
N GLY A 560 -5.78 -14.62 32.52
CA GLY A 560 -6.38 -15.82 33.14
C GLY A 560 -6.76 -15.61 34.61
N ASN A 561 -7.64 -16.46 35.15
CA ASN A 561 -8.16 -16.38 36.54
C ASN A 561 -7.11 -16.53 37.65
N SER A 562 -5.94 -17.10 37.35
CA SER A 562 -4.89 -17.41 38.34
C SER A 562 -3.97 -16.23 38.66
N GLY A 563 -4.20 -15.06 38.06
CA GLY A 563 -3.26 -13.95 38.14
C GLY A 563 -1.88 -14.26 37.57
N TYR A 564 -1.75 -15.32 36.77
CA TYR A 564 -0.48 -15.74 36.19
C TYR A 564 0.05 -14.74 35.14
N TYR A 565 -0.79 -13.78 34.74
CA TYR A 565 -0.48 -12.61 33.91
C TYR A 565 -0.85 -11.31 34.63
N ASP A 566 -1.04 -11.37 35.96
CA ASP A 566 -1.37 -10.20 36.76
C ASP A 566 -0.15 -9.32 36.87
N ASP A 567 -0.34 -8.11 36.36
CA ASP A 567 0.39 -6.92 36.74
C ASP A 567 1.86 -6.89 36.34
N ASP A 568 2.38 -5.68 36.24
CA ASP A 568 3.78 -5.41 36.03
C ASP A 568 4.56 -6.22 37.07
N SER A 569 5.38 -7.20 36.64
CA SER A 569 6.02 -8.15 37.55
C SER A 569 7.11 -7.47 38.40
N THR A 570 6.67 -6.72 39.39
CA THR A 570 7.44 -5.80 40.20
C THR A 570 7.60 -6.31 41.63
N THR A 571 6.99 -7.45 41.95
CA THR A 571 7.08 -8.09 43.26
C THR A 571 8.08 -9.24 43.25
N GLU A 572 9.02 -9.25 44.21
CA GLU A 572 9.96 -10.34 44.39
C GLU A 572 9.22 -11.68 44.59
N GLY A 573 9.53 -12.66 43.75
CA GLY A 573 8.89 -13.98 43.73
C GLY A 573 7.92 -14.21 42.57
N GLU A 574 7.54 -13.19 41.81
CA GLU A 574 6.76 -13.33 40.57
C GLU A 574 7.60 -13.90 39.41
N LYS A 575 6.95 -14.61 38.47
CA LYS A 575 7.64 -15.37 37.40
C LYS A 575 8.59 -14.51 36.56
N TYR A 576 8.21 -13.26 36.28
CA TYR A 576 8.94 -12.37 35.38
C TYR A 576 9.73 -11.27 36.11
N TYR A 577 9.77 -11.29 37.45
CA TYR A 577 10.42 -10.25 38.26
C TYR A 577 11.89 -9.97 37.90
N ASN A 578 12.64 -11.01 37.53
CA ASN A 578 14.05 -10.92 37.16
C ASN A 578 14.30 -10.92 35.64
N PHE A 579 13.30 -10.62 34.82
CA PHE A 579 13.43 -10.61 33.35
C PHE A 579 13.99 -9.26 32.84
N PRO A 580 14.50 -9.18 31.59
CA PRO A 580 15.18 -7.99 31.07
C PRO A 580 14.37 -6.68 31.13
N VAL A 581 13.06 -6.77 30.93
CA VAL A 581 12.14 -5.63 31.00
C VAL A 581 10.98 -5.95 31.92
N ILE A 582 10.29 -4.92 32.41
CA ILE A 582 9.01 -5.10 33.09
C ILE A 582 7.91 -4.96 32.03
N ALA A 583 7.24 -6.08 31.75
CA ALA A 583 6.08 -6.14 30.86
C ALA A 583 4.90 -5.36 31.48
N ASN A 584 3.94 -4.99 30.64
CA ASN A 584 2.77 -4.23 31.10
C ASN A 584 1.55 -5.09 31.33
N GLY A 585 0.67 -4.65 32.22
CA GLY A 585 -0.69 -5.20 32.31
C GLY A 585 -1.53 -4.98 31.04
N SER A 586 -2.41 -5.93 30.72
CA SER A 586 -3.48 -5.77 29.70
C SER A 586 -4.80 -5.34 30.35
N SER A 587 -5.65 -4.63 29.62
CA SER A 587 -7.05 -4.49 29.99
C SER A 587 -7.77 -5.83 29.86
N ARG A 588 -8.76 -6.08 30.72
CA ARG A 588 -9.55 -7.32 30.74
C ARG A 588 -10.88 -7.21 29.99
N THR A 589 -11.49 -6.02 30.08
CA THR A 589 -12.75 -5.63 29.45
C THR A 589 -12.54 -4.36 28.62
N PHE A 590 -13.54 -3.99 27.82
CA PHE A 590 -13.53 -2.76 27.03
C PHE A 590 -13.53 -1.51 27.91
N SER A 591 -12.99 -0.42 27.36
CA SER A 591 -13.22 0.90 27.95
C SER A 591 -14.72 1.22 27.87
N PRO A 592 -15.36 1.72 28.95
CA PRO A 592 -16.76 2.14 28.89
C PRO A 592 -17.08 3.25 27.88
N ALA A 593 -16.05 3.89 27.32
CA ALA A 593 -16.19 4.90 26.27
C ALA A 593 -15.99 4.34 24.84
N ALA A 594 -15.49 3.10 24.71
CA ALA A 594 -15.33 2.47 23.41
C ALA A 594 -16.71 2.07 22.88
N VAL A 595 -17.02 2.46 21.65
CA VAL A 595 -18.26 2.06 20.97
C VAL A 595 -18.02 0.70 20.31
N THR A 596 -18.88 -0.26 20.62
CA THR A 596 -18.84 -1.61 20.03
C THR A 596 -19.73 -1.74 18.79
N ILE A 597 -19.61 -2.84 18.04
CA ILE A 597 -20.44 -3.12 16.85
C ILE A 597 -21.94 -2.96 17.13
N PRO A 598 -22.56 -3.61 18.14
CA PRO A 598 -24.00 -3.46 18.35
C PRO A 598 -24.38 -2.03 18.73
N GLU A 599 -23.56 -1.34 19.52
CA GLU A 599 -23.82 0.06 19.91
C GLU A 599 -23.76 1.02 18.72
N ALA A 600 -22.85 0.79 17.77
CA ALA A 600 -22.75 1.57 16.54
C ALA A 600 -23.89 1.28 15.56
N LEU A 601 -24.35 0.03 15.48
CA LEU A 601 -25.38 -0.40 14.53
C LEU A 601 -26.82 -0.25 15.06
N ALA A 602 -27.03 -0.21 16.38
CA ALA A 602 -28.35 -0.08 16.99
C ALA A 602 -29.10 1.22 16.57
N PRO A 603 -28.45 2.41 16.53
CA PRO A 603 -29.09 3.62 16.00
C PRO A 603 -29.48 3.50 14.52
N LEU A 604 -28.77 2.67 13.77
CA LEU A 604 -29.06 2.35 12.37
C LEU A 604 -30.10 1.23 12.24
N GLY A 605 -30.69 0.78 13.35
CA GLY A 605 -31.80 -0.15 13.44
C GLY A 605 -31.45 -1.60 13.12
N TYR A 606 -30.24 -2.05 13.43
CA TYR A 606 -29.82 -3.45 13.27
C TYR A 606 -30.08 -4.26 14.55
N ALA A 607 -30.55 -5.49 14.37
CA ALA A 607 -30.43 -6.51 15.42
C ALA A 607 -29.06 -7.17 15.34
N CYS A 608 -28.40 -7.39 16.47
CA CYS A 608 -27.06 -7.97 16.51
C CYS A 608 -27.04 -9.30 17.27
N ALA A 609 -26.36 -10.31 16.74
CA ALA A 609 -26.11 -11.58 17.41
C ALA A 609 -24.62 -11.98 17.39
N HIS A 610 -24.15 -12.56 18.49
CA HIS A 610 -22.80 -13.12 18.62
C HIS A 610 -22.89 -14.55 19.17
N ILE A 611 -22.63 -15.54 18.33
CA ILE A 611 -22.74 -16.96 18.69
C ILE A 611 -21.35 -17.61 18.69
N GLY A 612 -21.05 -18.41 19.71
CA GLY A 612 -19.77 -19.08 19.90
C GLY A 612 -18.78 -18.30 20.77
N LYS A 613 -17.50 -18.34 20.39
CA LYS A 613 -16.36 -17.90 21.21
C LYS A 613 -16.30 -16.38 21.41
N TRP A 614 -16.47 -15.90 22.64
CA TRP A 614 -16.32 -14.48 22.99
C TRP A 614 -14.88 -14.15 23.40
N HIS A 615 -14.38 -14.83 24.43
CA HIS A 615 -12.98 -14.81 24.87
C HIS A 615 -12.42 -13.46 25.31
N ILE A 616 -13.28 -12.54 25.75
CA ILE A 616 -12.93 -11.30 26.45
C ILE A 616 -13.35 -11.45 27.92
N ARG A 617 -12.48 -11.06 28.85
CA ARG A 617 -12.66 -11.32 30.28
C ARG A 617 -13.55 -10.26 30.93
N ASP A 618 -14.21 -10.64 32.02
CA ASP A 618 -14.99 -9.73 32.88
C ASP A 618 -16.07 -8.93 32.11
N GLY A 619 -16.54 -9.45 30.97
CA GLY A 619 -17.62 -8.92 30.14
C GLY A 619 -18.23 -10.01 29.25
N SER A 620 -19.41 -9.77 28.73
CA SER A 620 -20.15 -10.69 27.85
C SER A 620 -20.69 -9.95 26.62
N PRO A 621 -21.01 -10.66 25.52
CA PRO A 621 -21.61 -9.98 24.37
C PRO A 621 -22.90 -9.22 24.71
N GLY A 622 -23.68 -9.70 25.68
CA GLY A 622 -24.90 -9.02 26.12
C GLY A 622 -24.64 -7.66 26.77
N ASP A 623 -23.48 -7.48 27.42
CA ASP A 623 -23.09 -6.18 28.00
C ASP A 623 -22.81 -5.14 26.91
N GLU A 624 -22.39 -5.60 25.73
CA GLU A 624 -22.08 -4.78 24.55
C GLU A 624 -23.27 -4.62 23.59
N GLY A 625 -24.47 -5.08 23.99
CA GLY A 625 -25.71 -4.86 23.23
C GLY A 625 -26.07 -5.94 22.20
N TYR A 626 -25.38 -7.09 22.17
CA TYR A 626 -25.85 -8.23 21.38
C TYR A 626 -27.18 -8.76 21.93
N ALA A 627 -28.20 -8.85 21.08
CA ALA A 627 -29.54 -9.30 21.48
C ALA A 627 -29.63 -10.83 21.63
N ARG A 628 -28.79 -11.56 20.90
CA ARG A 628 -28.63 -13.02 21.02
C ARG A 628 -27.16 -13.36 21.19
N HIS A 629 -26.85 -14.15 22.22
CA HIS A 629 -25.49 -14.54 22.52
C HIS A 629 -25.38 -15.76 23.44
N ASP A 630 -24.21 -16.41 23.44
CA ASP A 630 -23.88 -17.53 24.33
C ASP A 630 -23.26 -17.11 25.68
N GLY A 631 -23.08 -15.80 25.88
CA GLY A 631 -22.53 -15.24 27.11
C GLY A 631 -20.99 -15.19 27.10
N PRO A 632 -20.33 -15.13 28.27
CA PRO A 632 -18.89 -14.91 28.39
C PRO A 632 -18.08 -16.20 28.17
N THR A 633 -18.20 -16.78 26.98
CA THR A 633 -17.52 -18.03 26.59
C THR A 633 -16.01 -17.86 26.43
N SER A 634 -15.27 -18.96 26.53
CA SER A 634 -13.79 -19.03 26.50
C SER A 634 -13.31 -20.03 25.45
N ASN A 635 -12.11 -20.59 25.55
CA ASN A 635 -11.72 -21.72 24.68
C ASN A 635 -12.37 -23.05 25.11
N ASP A 636 -12.79 -23.16 26.36
CA ASP A 636 -13.08 -24.44 26.99
C ASP A 636 -14.38 -25.07 26.46
N GLU A 637 -15.38 -24.24 26.16
CA GLU A 637 -16.68 -24.64 25.61
C GLU A 637 -16.57 -25.30 24.22
N GLY A 638 -15.49 -25.04 23.50
CA GLY A 638 -15.21 -25.66 22.20
C GLY A 638 -14.41 -26.97 22.27
N ASN A 639 -14.08 -27.47 23.47
CA ASN A 639 -13.36 -28.74 23.67
C ASN A 639 -14.27 -29.75 24.38
N ASN A 640 -15.13 -30.42 23.61
CA ASN A 640 -16.23 -31.25 24.10
C ASN A 640 -15.98 -32.77 23.99
N TYR A 641 -14.79 -33.20 23.54
CA TYR A 641 -14.41 -34.62 23.62
C TYR A 641 -14.22 -35.08 25.07
N ASP A 642 -14.46 -36.37 25.33
CA ASP A 642 -14.24 -36.97 26.66
C ASP A 642 -12.80 -37.53 26.75
N ASP A 643 -12.08 -37.21 27.82
CA ASP A 643 -10.68 -37.63 27.99
C ASP A 643 -10.48 -39.17 28.02
N THR A 644 -11.54 -39.94 28.29
CA THR A 644 -11.51 -41.40 28.36
C THR A 644 -11.91 -42.08 27.05
N THR A 645 -12.85 -41.51 26.30
CA THR A 645 -13.33 -42.07 25.02
C THR A 645 -12.79 -41.34 23.79
N GLY A 646 -12.11 -40.21 23.97
CA GLY A 646 -11.64 -39.34 22.90
C GLY A 646 -12.79 -38.88 22.00
N LEU A 647 -12.61 -39.01 20.69
CA LEU A 647 -13.61 -38.63 19.68
C LEU A 647 -14.79 -39.62 19.57
N ALA A 648 -14.76 -40.77 20.26
CA ALA A 648 -15.82 -41.75 20.16
C ALA A 648 -17.10 -41.22 20.84
N GLY A 649 -18.18 -41.05 20.04
CA GLY A 649 -19.46 -40.54 20.53
C GLY A 649 -19.57 -39.02 20.60
N LEU A 650 -18.60 -38.28 20.04
CA LEU A 650 -18.68 -36.82 19.91
C LEU A 650 -19.75 -36.45 18.87
N GLU A 651 -20.78 -35.72 19.30
CA GLU A 651 -21.94 -35.37 18.45
C GLU A 651 -21.79 -34.02 17.73
N ASP A 652 -21.24 -33.00 18.40
CA ASP A 652 -21.04 -31.66 17.83
C ASP A 652 -19.59 -31.17 18.05
N PRO A 653 -18.64 -31.65 17.23
CA PRO A 653 -17.25 -31.22 17.28
C PRO A 653 -17.14 -29.69 17.27
N LYS A 654 -16.40 -29.12 18.23
CA LYS A 654 -16.21 -27.66 18.34
C LYS A 654 -17.49 -26.82 18.42
N LEU A 655 -18.64 -27.41 18.75
CA LEU A 655 -19.96 -26.76 18.71
C LEU A 655 -20.30 -26.15 17.33
N MET A 656 -19.71 -26.68 16.25
CA MET A 656 -19.89 -26.13 14.91
C MET A 656 -21.35 -26.13 14.47
N THR A 657 -22.10 -27.20 14.77
CA THR A 657 -23.51 -27.33 14.43
C THR A 657 -24.37 -26.39 15.25
N GLN A 658 -24.19 -26.36 16.59
CA GLN A 658 -24.93 -25.44 17.45
C GLN A 658 -24.74 -23.97 17.02
N ILE A 659 -23.49 -23.55 16.78
CA ILE A 659 -23.20 -22.17 16.37
C ILE A 659 -23.92 -21.82 15.06
N THR A 660 -23.90 -22.73 14.08
CA THR A 660 -24.57 -22.53 12.79
C THR A 660 -26.08 -22.52 12.92
N ASP A 661 -26.67 -23.46 13.66
CA ASP A 661 -28.12 -23.57 13.81
C ASP A 661 -28.71 -22.36 14.57
N ASP A 662 -28.05 -21.91 15.64
CA ASP A 662 -28.50 -20.76 16.43
C ASP A 662 -28.39 -19.44 15.63
N GLY A 663 -27.37 -19.33 14.79
CA GLY A 663 -27.20 -18.25 13.83
C GLY A 663 -28.27 -18.26 12.73
N ILE A 664 -28.54 -19.42 12.14
CA ILE A 664 -29.62 -19.59 11.15
C ILE A 664 -30.97 -19.23 11.75
N ALA A 665 -31.27 -19.69 12.97
CA ALA A 665 -32.50 -19.36 13.67
C ALA A 665 -32.63 -17.85 13.89
N PHE A 666 -31.53 -17.16 14.19
CA PHE A 666 -31.52 -15.69 14.31
C PHE A 666 -31.84 -15.02 12.98
N MET A 667 -31.21 -15.45 11.87
CA MET A 667 -31.51 -14.92 10.53
C MET A 667 -32.99 -15.10 10.18
N GLU A 668 -33.55 -16.29 10.41
CA GLU A 668 -34.96 -16.60 10.16
C GLU A 668 -35.91 -15.67 10.94
N GLU A 669 -35.60 -15.41 12.21
CA GLU A 669 -36.36 -14.49 13.06
C GLU A 669 -36.30 -13.04 12.56
N GLN A 670 -35.12 -12.55 12.17
CA GLN A 670 -34.97 -11.17 11.71
C GLN A 670 -35.61 -10.95 10.34
N VAL A 671 -35.51 -11.93 9.43
CA VAL A 671 -36.22 -11.91 8.15
C VAL A 671 -37.73 -11.89 8.36
N ALA A 672 -38.25 -12.72 9.27
CA ALA A 672 -39.68 -12.72 9.61
C ALA A 672 -40.15 -11.38 10.24
N ALA A 673 -39.25 -10.69 10.94
CA ALA A 673 -39.50 -9.37 11.52
C ALA A 673 -39.32 -8.20 10.52
N GLY A 674 -38.72 -8.44 9.35
CA GLY A 674 -38.33 -7.38 8.41
C GLY A 674 -37.21 -6.48 8.95
N GLN A 675 -36.38 -6.99 9.86
CA GLN A 675 -35.31 -6.26 10.52
C GLN A 675 -33.96 -6.62 9.89
N PRO A 676 -33.09 -5.66 9.51
CA PRO A 676 -31.73 -6.00 9.09
C PRO A 676 -30.91 -6.44 10.31
N PHE A 677 -29.89 -7.25 10.07
CA PHE A 677 -29.12 -7.83 11.14
C PHE A 677 -27.62 -7.88 10.89
N TYR A 678 -26.89 -7.89 12.01
CA TYR A 678 -25.49 -8.31 12.09
C TYR A 678 -25.40 -9.64 12.85
N LEU A 679 -24.73 -10.61 12.26
CA LEU A 679 -24.49 -11.93 12.87
C LEU A 679 -23.00 -12.23 12.86
N GLN A 680 -22.41 -12.40 14.04
CA GLN A 680 -21.07 -12.95 14.20
C GLN A 680 -21.16 -14.43 14.60
N LEU A 681 -20.74 -15.31 13.69
CA LEU A 681 -20.52 -16.73 13.94
C LEU A 681 -19.06 -16.92 14.35
N SER A 682 -18.79 -16.88 15.64
CA SER A 682 -17.43 -16.97 16.17
C SER A 682 -17.08 -18.41 16.53
N HIS A 683 -16.55 -19.15 15.56
CA HIS A 683 -16.25 -20.56 15.72
C HIS A 683 -15.08 -20.79 16.70
N TYR A 684 -15.15 -21.90 17.43
CA TYR A 684 -14.02 -22.45 18.21
C TYR A 684 -13.03 -23.22 17.32
N ALA A 685 -13.50 -23.72 16.17
CA ALA A 685 -12.61 -24.19 15.12
C ALA A 685 -11.81 -22.98 14.57
N MET A 686 -10.52 -23.07 14.30
CA MET A 686 -9.67 -24.27 14.18
C MET A 686 -8.71 -24.47 15.36
N HIS A 687 -9.04 -23.93 16.53
CA HIS A 687 -8.18 -23.95 17.72
C HIS A 687 -7.72 -25.35 18.12
N GLY A 688 -6.56 -25.41 18.77
CA GLY A 688 -6.03 -26.62 19.38
C GLY A 688 -7.06 -27.36 20.28
N GLY A 689 -6.83 -28.66 20.47
CA GLY A 689 -7.85 -29.59 20.93
C GLY A 689 -8.71 -30.05 19.77
N TRP A 690 -8.08 -30.55 18.69
CA TRP A 690 -8.75 -30.84 17.43
C TRP A 690 -9.85 -31.88 17.61
N GLU A 691 -11.00 -31.59 17.00
CA GLU A 691 -12.19 -32.43 17.05
C GLU A 691 -12.82 -32.50 15.67
N CYS A 692 -13.27 -33.68 15.29
CA CYS A 692 -14.15 -33.90 14.14
C CYS A 692 -14.95 -35.19 14.36
N SER A 693 -15.98 -35.40 13.56
CA SER A 693 -16.72 -36.66 13.60
C SER A 693 -15.83 -37.83 13.13
N PRO A 694 -16.11 -39.07 13.60
CA PRO A 694 -15.48 -40.27 13.07
C PRO A 694 -15.59 -40.39 11.54
N GLU A 695 -16.70 -39.94 10.94
CA GLU A 695 -16.95 -39.94 9.51
C GLU A 695 -16.00 -38.99 8.76
N SER A 696 -15.80 -37.78 9.27
CA SER A 696 -14.88 -36.80 8.68
C SER A 696 -13.43 -37.21 8.86
N ARG A 697 -13.05 -37.75 10.03
CA ARG A 697 -11.72 -38.35 10.23
C ARG A 697 -11.47 -39.48 9.21
N ALA A 698 -12.49 -40.30 8.94
CA ALA A 698 -12.37 -41.43 8.03
C ALA A 698 -12.08 -41.05 6.57
N ARG A 699 -12.41 -39.83 6.13
CA ARG A 699 -12.00 -39.30 4.81
C ARG A 699 -10.49 -39.24 4.65
N TYR A 700 -9.80 -38.81 5.70
CA TYR A 700 -8.37 -38.51 5.66
C TYR A 700 -7.49 -39.61 6.24
N GLN A 701 -7.98 -40.41 7.21
CA GLN A 701 -7.15 -41.36 7.97
C GLN A 701 -6.39 -42.39 7.12
N ASN A 702 -6.88 -42.69 5.91
CA ASN A 702 -6.28 -43.66 4.99
C ASN A 702 -5.44 -43.01 3.89
N HIS A 703 -5.31 -41.67 3.88
CA HIS A 703 -4.45 -40.96 2.96
C HIS A 703 -3.00 -41.44 3.13
N PRO A 704 -2.27 -41.76 2.05
CA PRO A 704 -0.91 -42.31 2.16
C PRO A 704 0.02 -41.48 3.03
N ASP A 705 0.00 -40.15 2.88
CA ASP A 705 0.89 -39.25 3.61
C ASP A 705 0.54 -39.18 5.10
N ILE A 706 -0.76 -39.24 5.45
CA ILE A 706 -1.21 -39.25 6.85
C ILE A 706 -0.86 -40.57 7.52
N VAL A 707 -1.00 -41.69 6.80
CA VAL A 707 -0.56 -43.00 7.28
C VAL A 707 0.96 -43.00 7.50
N ALA A 708 1.73 -42.39 6.60
CA ALA A 708 3.18 -42.26 6.74
C ALA A 708 3.56 -41.40 7.96
N TYR A 709 2.93 -40.24 8.13
CA TYR A 709 3.07 -39.35 9.29
C TYR A 709 2.81 -40.10 10.61
N ASN A 710 1.77 -40.94 10.64
CA ASN A 710 1.42 -41.78 11.78
C ASN A 710 2.26 -43.08 11.89
N GLY A 711 3.44 -43.15 11.27
CA GLY A 711 4.37 -44.29 11.38
C GLY A 711 3.85 -45.59 10.75
N GLY A 712 2.94 -45.49 9.77
CA GLY A 712 2.30 -46.62 9.11
C GLY A 712 1.05 -47.16 9.82
N GLU A 713 0.67 -46.59 10.97
CA GLU A 713 -0.53 -47.00 11.69
C GLU A 713 -1.80 -46.47 10.99
N LYS A 714 -2.82 -47.33 10.93
CA LYS A 714 -4.11 -47.02 10.29
C LYS A 714 -5.29 -47.17 11.25
N ASN A 715 -5.08 -47.81 12.39
CA ASN A 715 -6.13 -47.97 13.38
C ASN A 715 -6.29 -46.67 14.21
N PRO A 716 -7.41 -45.95 14.08
CA PRO A 716 -7.63 -44.69 14.78
C PRO A 716 -7.59 -44.81 16.31
N GLU A 717 -7.84 -46.00 16.88
CA GLU A 717 -7.75 -46.26 18.33
C GLU A 717 -6.32 -46.28 18.86
N LYS A 718 -5.31 -46.42 17.98
CA LYS A 718 -3.90 -46.46 18.34
C LYS A 718 -3.15 -45.17 18.04
N ILE A 719 -3.81 -44.23 17.34
CA ILE A 719 -3.26 -42.95 16.97
C ILE A 719 -3.73 -41.91 17.98
N ASN A 720 -2.81 -41.07 18.47
CA ASN A 720 -3.18 -39.96 19.34
C ASN A 720 -3.98 -38.92 18.53
N HIS A 721 -5.28 -38.84 18.76
CA HIS A 721 -6.16 -37.94 18.01
C HIS A 721 -5.74 -36.47 18.14
N THR A 722 -5.12 -36.06 19.25
CA THR A 722 -4.70 -34.66 19.47
C THR A 722 -3.51 -34.24 18.58
N LYS A 723 -2.93 -35.18 17.83
CA LYS A 723 -1.79 -34.98 16.94
C LYS A 723 -2.03 -35.58 15.55
N ASP A 724 -3.23 -36.06 15.28
CA ASP A 724 -3.55 -36.75 14.02
C ASP A 724 -4.00 -35.73 12.97
N PRO A 725 -3.27 -35.55 11.86
CA PRO A 725 -3.67 -34.61 10.81
C PRO A 725 -5.04 -34.93 10.22
N ALA A 726 -5.47 -36.19 10.22
CA ALA A 726 -6.81 -36.56 9.77
C ALA A 726 -7.92 -35.91 10.62
N VAL A 727 -7.66 -35.65 11.90
CA VAL A 727 -8.62 -34.99 12.79
C VAL A 727 -8.71 -33.50 12.44
N PHE A 728 -7.56 -32.84 12.27
CA PHE A 728 -7.51 -31.44 11.85
C PHE A 728 -8.18 -31.20 10.49
N LEU A 729 -7.85 -32.02 9.48
CA LEU A 729 -8.46 -31.90 8.15
C LEU A 729 -9.96 -32.21 8.18
N GLY A 730 -10.38 -33.18 9.01
CA GLY A 730 -11.79 -33.45 9.26
C GLY A 730 -12.52 -32.25 9.89
N MET A 731 -11.88 -31.55 10.82
CA MET A 731 -12.41 -30.32 11.44
C MET A 731 -12.58 -29.20 10.41
N ALA A 732 -11.59 -29.02 9.52
CA ALA A 732 -11.63 -28.03 8.44
C ALA A 732 -12.78 -28.33 7.46
N TYR A 733 -12.96 -29.61 7.09
CA TYR A 733 -14.04 -30.05 6.23
C TYR A 733 -15.42 -29.78 6.86
N GLU A 734 -15.60 -30.08 8.14
CA GLU A 734 -16.87 -29.82 8.84
C GLU A 734 -17.18 -28.33 8.98
N LEU A 735 -16.17 -27.51 9.27
CA LEU A 735 -16.31 -26.04 9.27
C LEU A 735 -16.75 -25.54 7.88
N ASP A 736 -16.19 -26.07 6.79
CA ASP A 736 -16.59 -25.73 5.42
C ASP A 736 -18.05 -26.12 5.13
N LEU A 737 -18.51 -27.28 5.62
CA LEU A 737 -19.93 -27.65 5.50
C LEU A 737 -20.84 -26.64 6.20
N LYS A 738 -20.46 -26.17 7.40
CA LYS A 738 -21.19 -25.13 8.13
C LYS A 738 -21.23 -23.81 7.36
N ILE A 739 -20.12 -23.41 6.73
CA ILE A 739 -20.08 -22.24 5.83
C ILE A 739 -21.10 -22.41 4.69
N GLY A 740 -21.14 -23.60 4.07
CA GLY A 740 -22.12 -23.93 3.03
C GLY A 740 -23.57 -23.83 3.51
N GLU A 741 -23.88 -24.33 4.71
CA GLU A 741 -25.23 -24.27 5.31
C GLU A 741 -25.71 -22.82 5.53
N VAL A 742 -24.84 -21.95 6.05
CA VAL A 742 -25.15 -20.52 6.23
C VAL A 742 -25.43 -19.86 4.89
N ARG A 743 -24.55 -20.05 3.89
CA ARG A 743 -24.72 -19.47 2.55
C ARG A 743 -25.99 -19.97 1.86
N GLN A 744 -26.27 -21.26 1.94
CA GLN A 744 -27.50 -21.84 1.38
C GLN A 744 -28.74 -21.27 2.07
N LYS A 745 -28.69 -21.06 3.39
CA LYS A 745 -29.81 -20.44 4.12
C LYS A 745 -30.11 -19.01 3.64
N LEU A 746 -29.08 -18.21 3.33
CA LEU A 746 -29.27 -16.88 2.76
C LEU A 746 -30.03 -16.92 1.42
N VAL A 747 -29.73 -17.92 0.59
CA VAL A 747 -30.44 -18.18 -0.68
C VAL A 747 -31.89 -18.62 -0.42
N ASP A 748 -32.10 -19.57 0.50
CA ASP A 748 -33.42 -20.10 0.83
C ASP A 748 -34.36 -19.01 1.41
N LEU A 749 -33.79 -18.05 2.16
CA LEU A 749 -34.49 -16.89 2.70
C LEU A 749 -34.70 -15.77 1.66
N GLY A 750 -34.07 -15.86 0.49
CA GLY A 750 -34.16 -14.84 -0.57
C GLY A 750 -33.43 -13.53 -0.23
N ILE A 751 -32.43 -13.57 0.66
CA ILE A 751 -31.68 -12.39 1.14
C ILE A 751 -30.21 -12.40 0.74
N ALA A 752 -29.75 -13.41 -0.02
CA ALA A 752 -28.35 -13.53 -0.45
C ALA A 752 -27.85 -12.27 -1.19
N ASP A 753 -28.64 -11.74 -2.13
CA ASP A 753 -28.30 -10.53 -2.90
C ASP A 753 -28.32 -9.23 -2.08
N ASN A 754 -28.67 -9.31 -0.79
CA ASN A 754 -28.69 -8.20 0.17
C ASN A 754 -27.94 -8.55 1.47
N THR A 755 -26.98 -9.49 1.42
CA THR A 755 -26.22 -9.90 2.60
C THR A 755 -24.72 -9.93 2.29
N TYR A 756 -23.93 -9.19 3.06
CA TYR A 756 -22.48 -9.34 3.05
C TYR A 756 -22.07 -10.51 3.93
N VAL A 757 -21.21 -11.39 3.41
CA VAL A 757 -20.63 -12.52 4.15
C VAL A 757 -19.11 -12.36 4.14
N ILE A 758 -18.50 -12.28 5.32
CA ILE A 758 -17.05 -12.16 5.50
C ILE A 758 -16.57 -13.36 6.29
N MET A 759 -15.47 -13.95 5.84
CA MET A 759 -14.74 -14.97 6.58
C MET A 759 -13.33 -14.47 6.88
N MET A 760 -12.89 -14.59 8.14
CA MET A 760 -11.54 -14.19 8.56
C MET A 760 -11.07 -15.03 9.76
N GLY A 761 -9.76 -15.27 9.85
CA GLY A 761 -9.11 -15.77 11.07
C GLY A 761 -8.85 -14.68 12.12
N ASP A 762 -8.75 -15.02 13.40
CA ASP A 762 -8.46 -14.04 14.45
C ASP A 762 -6.97 -13.72 14.64
N ASN A 763 -6.12 -14.74 14.53
CA ASN A 763 -4.67 -14.63 14.57
C ASN A 763 -4.00 -15.67 13.68
N GLY A 764 -2.78 -15.38 13.26
CA GLY A 764 -1.96 -16.32 12.52
C GLY A 764 -1.61 -17.56 13.35
N TYR A 765 -1.31 -18.67 12.69
CA TYR A 765 -1.00 -19.96 13.31
C TYR A 765 -0.03 -20.76 12.42
N ARG A 766 0.50 -21.86 12.96
CA ARG A 766 1.40 -22.80 12.25
C ARG A 766 0.99 -24.23 12.53
N HIS A 767 1.01 -25.04 11.47
CA HIS A 767 0.78 -26.48 11.56
C HIS A 767 1.98 -27.22 10.98
N ASP A 768 2.86 -27.69 11.88
CA ASP A 768 4.12 -28.35 11.53
C ASP A 768 3.94 -29.58 10.63
N PHE A 769 2.77 -30.23 10.65
CA PHE A 769 2.49 -31.40 9.83
C PHE A 769 2.24 -31.09 8.34
N PHE A 770 1.97 -29.84 7.93
CA PHE A 770 1.68 -29.55 6.52
C PHE A 770 2.90 -29.78 5.63
N ASP A 771 4.09 -29.43 6.11
CA ASP A 771 5.33 -29.67 5.39
C ASP A 771 5.54 -31.17 5.19
N GLU A 772 5.44 -31.97 6.25
CA GLU A 772 5.58 -33.43 6.18
C GLU A 772 4.56 -34.10 5.26
N LEU A 773 3.32 -33.59 5.18
CA LEU A 773 2.25 -34.20 4.38
C LEU A 773 2.25 -33.78 2.91
N SER A 774 2.61 -32.53 2.61
CA SER A 774 2.41 -31.96 1.27
C SER A 774 3.69 -31.43 0.62
N GLY A 775 4.81 -31.42 1.35
CA GLY A 775 6.05 -30.76 0.96
C GLY A 775 5.89 -29.25 0.81
N LEU A 776 4.86 -28.67 1.44
CA LEU A 776 4.59 -27.24 1.46
C LEU A 776 4.94 -26.71 2.84
N SER A 777 6.15 -26.19 2.96
CA SER A 777 6.64 -25.53 4.16
C SER A 777 5.94 -24.20 4.42
N GLN A 778 6.04 -23.71 5.64
CA GLN A 778 5.47 -22.43 6.07
C GLN A 778 6.17 -21.25 5.38
N PRO A 779 5.44 -20.36 4.68
CA PRO A 779 6.05 -19.22 3.98
C PRO A 779 6.34 -18.01 4.89
N LEU A 780 5.71 -17.93 6.06
CA LEU A 780 5.79 -16.77 6.95
C LEU A 780 6.54 -17.11 8.24
N HIS A 781 7.31 -16.17 8.76
CA HIS A 781 8.05 -16.42 10.00
C HIS A 781 7.13 -16.49 11.22
N MET A 782 7.38 -17.49 12.06
CA MET A 782 6.72 -17.71 13.34
C MET A 782 5.18 -17.82 13.19
N GLN A 783 4.45 -17.64 14.29
CA GLN A 783 3.04 -17.98 14.43
C GLN A 783 2.42 -17.22 15.61
N LYS A 784 1.18 -17.59 16.00
CA LYS A 784 0.51 -17.17 17.24
C LYS A 784 1.51 -16.85 18.37
N TRP A 785 1.23 -15.76 19.09
CA TRP A 785 2.06 -15.08 20.09
C TRP A 785 3.12 -14.11 19.56
N TRP A 786 3.55 -14.25 18.30
CA TRP A 786 4.53 -13.37 17.68
C TRP A 786 3.85 -12.35 16.76
N LEU A 787 4.46 -11.16 16.64
CA LEU A 787 4.06 -10.10 15.72
C LEU A 787 4.76 -10.19 14.36
N TRP A 788 5.57 -11.23 14.15
CA TRP A 788 6.05 -11.60 12.82
C TRP A 788 4.88 -11.92 11.88
N GLN A 789 5.09 -11.85 10.56
CA GLN A 789 4.01 -12.02 9.58
C GLN A 789 3.17 -13.30 9.82
N GLY A 790 3.77 -14.41 10.24
CA GLY A 790 3.05 -15.67 10.48
C GLY A 790 2.14 -15.66 11.71
N GLY A 791 2.33 -14.73 12.64
CA GLY A 791 1.46 -14.57 13.81
C GLY A 791 0.34 -13.54 13.64
N ILE A 792 0.47 -12.60 12.70
CA ILE A 792 -0.53 -11.52 12.49
C ILE A 792 -1.27 -11.61 11.15
N ARG A 793 -0.73 -12.26 10.11
CA ARG A 793 -1.50 -12.48 8.86
C ARG A 793 -2.48 -13.64 9.02
N VAL A 794 -3.66 -13.47 8.46
CA VAL A 794 -4.78 -14.42 8.51
C VAL A 794 -5.45 -14.53 7.15
N PRO A 795 -6.08 -15.67 6.83
CA PRO A 795 -6.85 -15.77 5.60
C PRO A 795 -8.12 -14.92 5.71
N MET A 796 -8.52 -14.29 4.59
CA MET A 796 -9.77 -13.53 4.53
C MET A 796 -10.40 -13.59 3.13
N VAL A 797 -11.71 -13.83 3.12
CA VAL A 797 -12.56 -13.84 1.92
C VAL A 797 -13.86 -13.12 2.23
N ALA A 798 -14.37 -12.32 1.30
CA ALA A 798 -15.66 -11.66 1.42
C ALA A 798 -16.49 -11.81 0.14
N GLU A 799 -17.80 -12.06 0.27
CA GLU A 799 -18.77 -12.02 -0.83
C GLU A 799 -19.98 -11.19 -0.42
N GLY A 800 -20.72 -10.65 -1.39
CA GLY A 800 -21.92 -9.85 -1.11
C GLY A 800 -22.26 -8.82 -2.17
N PRO A 801 -23.24 -7.94 -1.90
CA PRO A 801 -23.72 -6.95 -2.85
C PRO A 801 -22.60 -6.02 -3.36
N GLY A 802 -22.41 -5.98 -4.67
CA GLY A 802 -21.42 -5.09 -5.31
C GLY A 802 -19.98 -5.58 -5.25
N ILE A 803 -19.69 -6.68 -4.55
CA ILE A 803 -18.33 -7.26 -4.52
C ILE A 803 -18.05 -7.96 -5.85
N PRO A 804 -16.99 -7.58 -6.60
CA PRO A 804 -16.68 -8.24 -7.87
C PRO A 804 -16.28 -9.69 -7.64
N ALA A 805 -16.96 -10.62 -8.34
CA ALA A 805 -16.68 -12.05 -8.21
C ALA A 805 -15.28 -12.42 -8.74
N GLY A 806 -14.59 -13.29 -8.00
CA GLY A 806 -13.26 -13.79 -8.34
C GLY A 806 -12.18 -12.72 -8.26
N SER A 807 -12.44 -11.63 -7.53
CA SER A 807 -11.50 -10.52 -7.38
C SER A 807 -10.51 -10.77 -6.26
N PHE A 808 -9.46 -9.96 -6.25
CA PHE A 808 -8.34 -10.10 -5.34
C PHE A 808 -7.78 -8.73 -4.97
N THR A 809 -7.31 -8.58 -3.74
CA THR A 809 -6.60 -7.38 -3.31
C THR A 809 -5.35 -7.69 -2.50
N ALA A 810 -4.29 -6.92 -2.77
CA ALA A 810 -3.05 -6.90 -1.99
C ALA A 810 -2.99 -5.71 -1.01
N ALA A 811 -4.06 -4.93 -0.89
CA ALA A 811 -4.09 -3.83 0.05
C ALA A 811 -4.06 -4.36 1.49
N ASN A 812 -3.29 -3.69 2.37
CA ASN A 812 -3.22 -4.07 3.78
C ASN A 812 -4.56 -3.78 4.46
N VAL A 813 -5.21 -4.79 5.03
CA VAL A 813 -6.46 -4.69 5.81
C VAL A 813 -6.28 -5.29 7.19
N ALA A 814 -6.92 -4.72 8.21
CA ALA A 814 -6.81 -5.17 9.59
C ALA A 814 -8.18 -5.44 10.21
N ASN A 815 -8.22 -6.31 11.21
CA ASN A 815 -9.45 -6.67 11.93
C ASN A 815 -10.22 -5.46 12.51
N TYR A 816 -9.54 -4.37 12.86
CA TYR A 816 -10.17 -3.13 13.32
C TYR A 816 -10.82 -2.29 12.21
N ASP A 817 -10.71 -2.66 10.94
CA ASP A 817 -11.42 -2.01 9.83
C ASP A 817 -12.91 -2.42 9.73
N PHE A 818 -13.33 -3.46 10.46
CA PHE A 818 -14.70 -3.98 10.30
C PHE A 818 -15.79 -3.11 10.91
N LEU A 819 -15.61 -2.57 12.13
CA LEU A 819 -16.60 -1.67 12.71
C LEU A 819 -16.94 -0.48 11.78
N PRO A 820 -15.97 0.30 11.26
CA PRO A 820 -16.29 1.36 10.31
C PRO A 820 -16.93 0.83 9.02
N THR A 821 -16.51 -0.33 8.52
CA THR A 821 -17.11 -0.94 7.32
C THR A 821 -18.59 -1.29 7.53
N PHE A 822 -18.94 -1.87 8.69
CA PHE A 822 -20.31 -2.26 8.99
C PHE A 822 -21.22 -1.06 9.17
N VAL A 823 -20.70 0.02 9.77
CA VAL A 823 -21.42 1.30 9.85
C VAL A 823 -21.67 1.88 8.46
N ASP A 824 -20.68 1.85 7.55
CA ASP A 824 -20.83 2.32 6.17
C ASP A 824 -21.90 1.51 5.41
N TRP A 825 -21.82 0.18 5.43
CA TRP A 825 -22.82 -0.69 4.81
C TRP A 825 -24.22 -0.52 5.39
N ALA A 826 -24.33 -0.26 6.70
CA ALA A 826 -25.60 0.05 7.35
C ALA A 826 -26.15 1.44 6.98
N GLY A 827 -25.44 2.23 6.18
CA GLY A 827 -25.81 3.57 5.75
C GLY A 827 -25.46 4.67 6.77
N GLY A 828 -24.67 4.34 7.79
CA GLY A 828 -24.11 5.29 8.73
C GLY A 828 -22.88 6.03 8.18
N ASP A 829 -22.38 6.98 8.97
CA ASP A 829 -21.12 7.67 8.69
C ASP A 829 -20.05 7.19 9.68
N PRO A 830 -19.05 6.41 9.23
CA PRO A 830 -18.00 5.89 10.10
C PRO A 830 -17.22 6.99 10.83
N ALA A 831 -17.08 8.19 10.25
CA ALA A 831 -16.37 9.31 10.88
C ALA A 831 -17.04 9.82 12.17
N ARG A 832 -18.28 9.38 12.44
CA ARG A 832 -19.03 9.73 13.66
C ARG A 832 -18.84 8.73 14.79
N VAL A 833 -18.20 7.60 14.53
CA VAL A 833 -17.80 6.66 15.58
C VAL A 833 -16.49 7.19 16.18
N PRO A 834 -16.46 7.49 17.49
CA PRO A 834 -15.28 8.07 18.11
C PRO A 834 -14.11 7.08 18.17
N ASP A 835 -12.89 7.62 18.13
CA ASP A 835 -11.65 6.89 18.43
C ASP A 835 -11.41 5.64 17.57
N LEU A 836 -11.86 5.63 16.32
CA LEU A 836 -11.53 4.59 15.35
C LEU A 836 -10.07 4.68 14.88
N ASP A 837 -9.44 3.52 14.76
CA ASP A 837 -8.18 3.36 14.02
C ASP A 837 -8.40 2.72 12.65
N GLY A 838 -9.47 1.94 12.51
CA GLY A 838 -9.84 1.34 11.24
C GLY A 838 -10.48 2.31 10.27
N ILE A 839 -10.47 1.91 9.00
CA ILE A 839 -11.14 2.62 7.90
C ILE A 839 -12.11 1.70 7.20
N SER A 840 -13.18 2.26 6.64
CA SER A 840 -14.18 1.46 5.91
C SER A 840 -13.55 0.79 4.69
N LEU A 841 -13.75 -0.52 4.58
CA LEU A 841 -13.37 -1.34 3.43
C LEU A 841 -14.46 -1.39 2.37
N ALA A 842 -15.60 -0.71 2.55
CA ALA A 842 -16.75 -0.82 1.65
C ALA A 842 -16.37 -0.47 0.20
N GLY A 843 -15.67 0.65 -0.03
CA GLY A 843 -15.20 1.03 -1.37
C GLY A 843 -14.24 0.02 -1.97
N LEU A 844 -13.27 -0.47 -1.18
CA LEU A 844 -12.33 -1.52 -1.62
C LEU A 844 -13.09 -2.78 -2.06
N MET A 845 -14.07 -3.22 -1.25
CA MET A 845 -14.88 -4.39 -1.54
C MET A 845 -15.84 -4.19 -2.72
N GLU A 846 -16.29 -2.97 -3.01
CA GLU A 846 -17.04 -2.63 -4.22
C GLU A 846 -16.16 -2.64 -5.50
N GLY A 847 -14.87 -2.92 -5.37
CA GLY A 847 -13.91 -2.94 -6.47
C GLY A 847 -13.35 -1.55 -6.81
N GLU A 848 -13.53 -0.56 -5.94
CA GLU A 848 -12.86 0.73 -6.10
C GLU A 848 -11.35 0.56 -5.90
N ALA A 849 -10.55 1.22 -6.75
CA ALA A 849 -9.11 1.25 -6.55
C ALA A 849 -8.81 1.94 -5.20
N PRO A 850 -8.04 1.32 -4.29
CA PRO A 850 -7.70 1.94 -3.03
C PRO A 850 -6.85 3.19 -3.30
N GLY A 851 -7.28 4.34 -2.78
CA GLY A 851 -6.51 5.58 -2.88
C GLY A 851 -5.15 5.46 -2.19
N GLY A 852 -4.17 6.26 -2.59
CA GLY A 852 -2.81 6.14 -2.04
C GLY A 852 -2.71 6.33 -0.52
N ASP A 853 -3.61 7.09 0.12
CA ASP A 853 -3.66 7.21 1.59
C ASP A 853 -4.03 5.87 2.25
N PHE A 854 -4.91 5.09 1.61
CA PHE A 854 -5.25 3.74 2.05
C PHE A 854 -4.05 2.81 1.92
N LEU A 855 -3.31 2.89 0.80
CA LEU A 855 -2.16 2.03 0.53
C LEU A 855 -0.93 2.39 1.39
N ASP A 856 -0.76 3.67 1.72
CA ASP A 856 0.34 4.18 2.53
C ASP A 856 0.04 4.21 4.04
N ARG A 857 -1.13 3.72 4.47
CA ARG A 857 -1.47 3.72 5.90
C ARG A 857 -0.59 2.76 6.70
N SER A 858 -0.32 3.17 7.94
CA SER A 858 0.41 2.36 8.91
C SER A 858 -0.56 1.49 9.71
N LEU A 859 -0.26 0.20 9.80
CA LEU A 859 -0.93 -0.75 10.69
C LEU A 859 -0.05 -1.02 11.90
N TYR A 860 -0.65 -1.01 13.10
CA TYR A 860 0.08 -1.04 14.36
C TYR A 860 -0.27 -2.24 15.21
N PHE A 861 0.73 -3.02 15.59
CA PHE A 861 0.58 -4.21 16.42
C PHE A 861 1.49 -4.13 17.65
N HIS A 862 0.94 -4.48 18.81
CA HIS A 862 1.63 -4.28 20.08
C HIS A 862 1.38 -5.44 21.04
N PHE A 863 2.46 -6.12 21.43
CA PHE A 863 2.44 -7.27 22.31
C PHE A 863 3.50 -7.09 23.42
N PRO A 864 3.22 -6.27 24.44
CA PRO A 864 4.18 -5.91 25.50
C PRO A 864 4.31 -7.00 26.59
N HIS A 865 4.25 -8.28 26.23
CA HIS A 865 4.06 -9.39 27.17
C HIS A 865 5.11 -10.49 27.06
N TYR A 866 5.46 -11.11 28.20
CA TYR A 866 6.25 -12.34 28.24
C TYR A 866 5.38 -13.58 28.15
N ARG A 867 5.71 -14.47 27.20
CA ARG A 867 5.07 -15.79 26.98
C ARG A 867 6.08 -16.78 26.42
N ASN A 868 5.68 -17.54 25.40
CA ASN A 868 6.59 -18.19 24.46
C ASN A 868 7.48 -17.17 23.73
N THR A 869 7.08 -15.88 23.76
CA THR A 869 7.77 -14.74 23.14
C THR A 869 8.28 -13.77 24.22
N MET A 870 8.87 -12.67 23.77
CA MET A 870 9.26 -11.52 24.60
C MET A 870 8.47 -10.27 24.18
N PRO A 871 8.41 -9.20 24.99
CA PRO A 871 7.73 -7.98 24.63
C PRO A 871 8.27 -7.37 23.32
N HIS A 872 7.38 -7.08 22.37
CA HIS A 872 7.73 -6.50 21.08
C HIS A 872 6.57 -5.73 20.43
N SER A 873 6.89 -4.97 19.39
CA SER A 873 5.93 -4.18 18.60
C SER A 873 6.30 -4.17 17.14
N VAL A 874 5.29 -4.10 16.29
CA VAL A 874 5.45 -4.10 14.83
C VAL A 874 4.58 -3.03 14.22
N MET A 875 5.14 -2.34 13.23
CA MET A 875 4.40 -1.50 12.32
C MET A 875 4.58 -2.03 10.89
N VAL A 876 3.48 -2.07 10.14
CA VAL A 876 3.45 -2.42 8.71
C VAL A 876 2.94 -1.21 7.94
N LYS A 877 3.67 -0.78 6.90
CA LYS A 877 3.27 0.33 6.02
C LYS A 877 3.66 -0.03 4.59
N GLY A 878 2.68 -0.10 3.69
CA GLY A 878 2.90 -0.65 2.34
C GLY A 878 3.52 -2.05 2.38
N GLN A 879 4.70 -2.20 1.76
CA GLN A 879 5.47 -3.45 1.71
C GLN A 879 6.62 -3.48 2.73
N GLU A 880 6.63 -2.55 3.69
CA GLU A 880 7.69 -2.42 4.69
C GLU A 880 7.18 -2.80 6.08
N ALA A 881 8.06 -3.36 6.90
CA ALA A 881 7.79 -3.58 8.32
C ALA A 881 8.97 -3.15 9.21
N VAL A 882 8.64 -2.53 10.33
CA VAL A 882 9.59 -2.31 11.43
C VAL A 882 9.19 -3.14 12.63
N VAL A 883 10.16 -3.85 13.21
CA VAL A 883 10.00 -4.67 14.41
C VAL A 883 10.90 -4.12 15.51
N TYR A 884 10.35 -3.98 16.71
CA TYR A 884 11.08 -3.52 17.89
C TYR A 884 10.91 -4.50 19.05
N PHE A 885 12.02 -5.08 19.50
CA PHE A 885 12.08 -5.93 20.69
C PHE A 885 12.56 -5.12 21.89
N TYR A 886 11.75 -5.04 22.94
CA TYR A 886 12.08 -4.21 24.11
C TYR A 886 13.26 -4.75 24.92
N GLU A 887 13.61 -6.04 24.76
CA GLU A 887 14.79 -6.62 25.40
C GLU A 887 16.12 -6.22 24.74
N THR A 888 16.12 -5.82 23.46
CA THR A 888 17.37 -5.63 22.69
C THR A 888 18.32 -4.65 23.36
N PRO A 889 17.89 -3.46 23.83
CA PRO A 889 18.79 -2.52 24.52
C PRO A 889 19.40 -3.06 25.82
N VAL A 890 18.78 -4.08 26.44
CA VAL A 890 19.22 -4.66 27.72
C VAL A 890 20.11 -5.87 27.51
N ARG A 891 19.70 -6.80 26.62
CA ARG A 891 20.43 -8.05 26.36
C ARG A 891 21.56 -7.87 25.35
N PHE A 892 21.40 -6.94 24.42
CA PHE A 892 22.31 -6.71 23.32
C PHE A 892 22.58 -5.20 23.17
N PRO A 893 23.22 -4.54 24.15
CA PRO A 893 23.40 -3.08 24.15
C PRO A 893 24.28 -2.54 23.00
N ALA A 894 24.95 -3.44 22.27
CA ALA A 894 25.72 -3.10 21.07
C ALA A 894 24.93 -3.26 19.77
N TRP A 895 23.69 -3.75 19.83
CA TRP A 895 22.82 -3.96 18.67
C TRP A 895 21.86 -2.79 18.53
N GLU A 896 21.52 -2.49 17.29
CA GLU A 896 20.44 -1.57 16.99
C GLU A 896 19.11 -2.28 17.29
N PRO A 897 18.23 -1.68 18.10
CA PRO A 897 17.00 -2.34 18.55
C PRO A 897 15.89 -2.34 17.50
N ILE A 898 16.07 -1.56 16.43
CA ILE A 898 15.15 -1.45 15.30
C ILE A 898 15.55 -2.51 14.28
N MET A 899 14.59 -3.35 13.89
CA MET A 899 14.71 -4.25 12.75
C MET A 899 13.81 -3.76 11.62
N TYR A 900 14.25 -3.92 10.39
CA TYR A 900 13.58 -3.38 9.21
C TYR A 900 13.56 -4.41 8.08
N PHE A 901 12.40 -4.56 7.43
CA PHE A 901 12.14 -5.62 6.45
C PHE A 901 11.33 -5.11 5.25
N ASP A 902 11.66 -5.62 4.06
CA ASP A 902 10.80 -5.59 2.87
C ASP A 902 9.96 -6.86 2.84
N ILE A 903 8.73 -6.78 3.35
CA ILE A 903 7.79 -7.91 3.43
C ILE A 903 7.09 -8.20 2.09
N GLY A 904 7.36 -7.42 1.04
CA GLY A 904 6.87 -7.65 -0.32
C GLY A 904 7.63 -8.76 -1.03
N ASN A 905 8.96 -8.73 -0.86
CA ASN A 905 9.93 -9.67 -1.45
C ASN A 905 10.47 -10.68 -0.42
N ASP A 906 10.52 -10.32 0.87
CA ASP A 906 10.91 -11.20 1.96
C ASP A 906 9.75 -11.38 2.97
N PRO A 907 8.64 -12.04 2.58
CA PRO A 907 7.50 -12.26 3.47
C PRO A 907 7.84 -13.16 4.67
N GLY A 908 8.89 -13.98 4.54
CA GLY A 908 9.47 -14.78 5.61
C GLY A 908 10.40 -14.00 6.53
N GLN A 909 10.66 -12.71 6.29
CA GLN A 909 11.49 -11.85 7.15
C GLN A 909 12.83 -12.50 7.52
N TYR A 910 13.53 -13.07 6.54
CA TYR A 910 14.85 -13.66 6.73
C TYR A 910 15.94 -12.58 6.89
N HIS A 911 15.76 -11.42 6.27
CA HIS A 911 16.78 -10.38 6.09
C HIS A 911 16.41 -9.09 6.81
N ASN A 912 17.12 -8.80 7.90
CA ASN A 912 17.04 -7.51 8.57
C ASN A 912 17.90 -6.48 7.80
N ILE A 913 17.26 -5.69 6.96
CA ILE A 913 17.87 -4.68 6.07
C ILE A 913 18.06 -3.30 6.73
N TYR A 914 18.02 -3.26 8.07
CA TYR A 914 18.30 -2.04 8.84
C TYR A 914 19.71 -1.46 8.55
N PRO A 915 20.81 -2.24 8.51
CA PRO A 915 22.15 -1.69 8.30
C PRO A 915 22.29 -0.89 7.00
N GLU A 916 21.56 -1.28 5.96
CA GLU A 916 21.54 -0.62 4.65
C GLU A 916 20.61 0.59 4.62
N ASN A 917 19.57 0.62 5.48
CA ASN A 917 18.49 1.61 5.43
C ASN A 917 18.14 2.27 6.79
N PRO A 918 19.12 2.74 7.59
CA PRO A 918 18.86 3.17 8.97
C PRO A 918 17.95 4.41 9.05
N ALA A 919 18.02 5.32 8.08
CA ALA A 919 17.19 6.52 8.05
C ALA A 919 15.70 6.20 7.82
N ARG A 920 15.40 5.29 6.87
CA ARG A 920 14.02 4.86 6.58
C ARG A 920 13.44 4.09 7.76
N ALA A 921 14.21 3.14 8.31
CA ALA A 921 13.81 2.40 9.50
C ALA A 921 13.54 3.32 10.70
N GLY A 922 14.38 4.34 10.91
CA GLY A 922 14.19 5.36 11.95
C GLY A 922 12.90 6.17 11.78
N ALA A 923 12.54 6.54 10.54
CA ALA A 923 11.30 7.25 10.25
C ALA A 923 10.05 6.40 10.54
N LEU A 924 10.05 5.14 10.11
CA LEU A 924 8.96 4.19 10.39
C LEU A 924 8.84 3.90 11.90
N TYR A 925 9.96 3.71 12.59
CA TYR A 925 9.96 3.57 14.04
C TYR A 925 9.39 4.81 14.76
N ALA A 926 9.73 6.01 14.29
CA ALA A 926 9.18 7.26 14.81
C ALA A 926 7.66 7.34 14.60
N ASP A 927 7.16 6.94 13.43
CA ASP A 927 5.72 6.87 13.14
C ASP A 927 4.99 5.95 14.14
N MET A 928 5.48 4.71 14.31
CA MET A 928 4.94 3.76 15.29
C MET A 928 4.90 4.31 16.72
N THR A 929 6.01 4.90 17.17
CA THR A 929 6.11 5.40 18.55
C THR A 929 5.32 6.68 18.79
N ASN A 930 5.19 7.55 17.77
CA ASN A 930 4.32 8.72 17.82
C ASN A 930 2.85 8.32 17.92
N TYR A 931 2.43 7.31 17.16
CA TYR A 931 1.09 6.75 17.27
C TYR A 931 0.84 6.14 18.66
N PHE A 932 1.76 5.32 19.16
CA PHE A 932 1.65 4.76 20.52
C PHE A 932 1.51 5.84 21.60
N ALA A 933 2.26 6.94 21.48
CA ALA A 933 2.14 8.06 22.39
C ALA A 933 0.78 8.78 22.26
N SER A 934 0.24 8.93 21.04
CA SER A 934 -1.02 9.64 20.80
C SER A 934 -2.25 8.88 21.33
N VAL A 935 -2.20 7.55 21.33
CA VAL A 935 -3.28 6.69 21.85
C VAL A 935 -3.08 6.24 23.30
N GLY A 936 -1.98 6.65 23.93
CA GLY A 936 -1.69 6.28 25.32
C GLY A 936 -1.36 4.80 25.51
N ALA A 937 -0.72 4.17 24.52
CA ALA A 937 -0.33 2.78 24.60
C ALA A 937 0.61 2.53 25.79
N ARG A 938 0.42 1.40 26.49
CA ARG A 938 1.28 1.00 27.62
C ARG A 938 2.59 0.44 27.07
N ILE A 939 3.72 1.09 27.30
CA ILE A 939 5.07 0.64 26.84
C ILE A 939 5.88 -0.02 27.96
N PRO A 940 6.53 -1.19 27.75
CA PRO A 940 7.32 -1.86 28.79
C PRO A 940 8.37 -0.94 29.43
N LEU A 941 8.65 -1.12 30.72
CA LEU A 941 9.71 -0.37 31.39
C LEU A 941 11.08 -1.02 31.12
N VAL A 942 11.98 -0.23 30.54
CA VAL A 942 13.32 -0.67 30.10
C VAL A 942 14.40 0.26 30.70
N PRO A 943 15.45 -0.26 31.37
CA PRO A 943 15.65 -1.66 31.77
C PRO A 943 14.88 -2.02 33.04
N ASN A 944 14.66 -3.32 33.27
CA ASN A 944 14.29 -3.80 34.60
C ASN A 944 15.51 -3.76 35.55
N THR A 945 15.44 -2.94 36.59
CA THR A 945 16.51 -2.83 37.60
C THR A 945 16.78 -4.11 38.39
N ASN A 946 15.86 -5.08 38.37
CA ASN A 946 15.97 -6.37 39.05
C ASN A 946 16.38 -7.52 38.10
N TYR A 947 16.78 -7.21 36.86
CA TYR A 947 17.17 -8.22 35.87
C TYR A 947 18.30 -9.13 36.38
N VAL A 948 18.10 -10.45 36.29
CA VAL A 948 19.11 -11.47 36.59
C VAL A 948 19.19 -12.44 35.41
N GLU A 949 20.24 -12.30 34.60
CA GLU A 949 20.45 -13.07 33.36
C GLU A 949 20.36 -14.59 33.58
N SER A 950 20.96 -15.11 34.65
CA SER A 950 20.91 -16.55 34.95
C SER A 950 19.51 -17.06 35.27
N VAL A 951 18.61 -16.20 35.77
CA VAL A 951 17.20 -16.59 35.99
C VAL A 951 16.48 -16.63 34.64
N TYR A 952 16.68 -15.62 33.81
CA TYR A 952 16.07 -15.54 32.48
C TYR A 952 16.50 -16.70 31.55
N MET A 953 17.78 -17.07 31.56
CA MET A 953 18.30 -18.18 30.73
C MET A 953 17.81 -19.57 31.18
N ASN A 954 17.32 -19.72 32.40
CA ASN A 954 16.92 -21.02 32.96
C ASN A 954 15.42 -21.31 32.80
N VAL A 955 14.65 -20.46 32.12
CA VAL A 955 13.22 -20.72 31.86
C VAL A 955 13.02 -21.56 30.60
N SER A 956 11.98 -22.38 30.59
CA SER A 956 11.67 -23.30 29.48
C SER A 956 11.44 -22.61 28.13
N GLU A 957 11.05 -21.34 28.14
CA GLU A 957 10.75 -20.54 26.96
C GLU A 957 11.97 -19.81 26.39
N TYR A 958 13.14 -19.86 27.06
CA TYR A 958 14.33 -19.11 26.65
C TYR A 958 14.78 -19.45 25.22
N ASP A 959 14.89 -20.74 24.89
CA ASP A 959 15.34 -21.16 23.56
C ASP A 959 14.41 -20.70 22.45
N LYS A 960 13.09 -20.73 22.69
CA LYS A 960 12.08 -20.22 21.74
C LYS A 960 12.21 -18.71 21.55
N ARG A 961 12.44 -17.98 22.64
CA ARG A 961 12.67 -16.53 22.60
C ARG A 961 13.95 -16.17 21.86
N VAL A 962 15.01 -16.95 22.02
CA VAL A 962 16.25 -16.74 21.25
C VAL A 962 16.01 -17.03 19.77
N ALA A 963 15.33 -18.13 19.45
CA ALA A 963 15.07 -18.52 18.06
C ALA A 963 14.21 -17.50 17.28
N GLY A 964 13.15 -16.96 17.88
CA GLY A 964 12.29 -15.95 17.22
C GLY A 964 12.60 -14.50 17.59
N GLY A 965 13.67 -14.27 18.35
CA GLY A 965 14.03 -12.95 18.86
C GLY A 965 14.74 -12.08 17.82
N PRO A 966 15.33 -10.94 18.26
CA PRO A 966 16.07 -10.07 17.38
C PRO A 966 17.32 -10.76 16.81
N PHE A 967 17.72 -10.37 15.60
CA PHE A 967 18.94 -10.82 14.94
C PHE A 967 19.55 -9.70 14.07
N ILE A 968 20.83 -9.84 13.71
CA ILE A 968 21.54 -8.94 12.79
C ILE A 968 21.74 -9.64 11.46
N GLY A 969 21.46 -8.93 10.35
CA GLY A 969 21.63 -9.46 9.01
C GLY A 969 20.59 -10.54 8.71
N THR A 970 21.05 -11.76 8.47
CA THR A 970 20.19 -12.89 8.05
C THR A 970 19.97 -13.87 9.19
N ARG A 971 18.73 -14.31 9.40
CA ARG A 971 18.41 -15.46 10.28
C ARG A 971 18.44 -16.78 9.51
N THR A 972 18.66 -17.89 10.22
CA THR A 972 18.47 -19.22 9.66
C THR A 972 16.98 -19.53 9.51
N ALA A 973 16.61 -20.22 8.43
CA ALA A 973 15.27 -20.77 8.25
C ALA A 973 14.98 -21.87 9.28
N GLU A 974 13.73 -21.95 9.73
CA GLU A 974 13.27 -23.12 10.47
C GLU A 974 13.13 -24.33 9.51
N SER A 975 13.13 -25.55 10.05
CA SER A 975 13.18 -26.78 9.25
C SER A 975 12.03 -26.94 8.24
N ASP A 976 10.90 -26.33 8.54
CA ASP A 976 9.65 -26.33 7.78
C ASP A 976 9.29 -24.92 7.30
N GLU A 977 10.28 -24.05 7.06
CA GLU A 977 10.09 -22.77 6.38
C GLU A 977 10.62 -22.82 4.93
N SER A 978 10.06 -22.00 4.03
CA SER A 978 10.61 -21.75 2.69
C SER A 978 10.65 -20.28 2.32
N GLY A 979 11.53 -19.95 1.39
CA GLY A 979 11.79 -18.59 0.90
C GLY A 979 13.27 -18.42 0.59
N PRO A 980 13.69 -17.24 0.10
CA PRO A 980 15.10 -16.92 -0.03
C PRO A 980 15.74 -16.91 1.37
N THR A 981 16.56 -17.90 1.65
CA THR A 981 17.19 -18.10 2.97
C THR A 981 18.58 -17.47 3.06
N THR A 982 19.17 -17.14 1.90
CA THR A 982 20.43 -16.40 1.82
C THR A 982 20.22 -14.99 1.27
N PHE A 983 21.10 -14.06 1.65
CA PHE A 983 21.05 -12.70 1.13
C PHE A 983 21.26 -12.67 -0.39
N SER A 984 22.02 -13.64 -0.93
CA SER A 984 22.20 -13.81 -2.36
C SER A 984 20.92 -14.27 -3.06
N GLU A 985 20.20 -15.24 -2.51
CA GLU A 985 18.87 -15.64 -3.03
C GLU A 985 17.89 -14.47 -2.97
N TYR A 986 17.85 -13.72 -1.86
CA TYR A 986 17.01 -12.53 -1.72
C TYR A 986 17.37 -11.45 -2.74
N TRP A 987 18.67 -11.15 -2.90
CA TRP A 987 19.13 -10.20 -3.91
C TRP A 987 18.74 -10.68 -5.31
N MET A 988 19.04 -11.93 -5.67
CA MET A 988 18.73 -12.50 -6.99
C MET A 988 17.22 -12.53 -7.29
N ASP A 989 16.39 -12.85 -6.28
CA ASP A 989 14.92 -12.88 -6.39
C ASP A 989 14.34 -11.46 -6.52
N SER A 990 14.91 -10.48 -5.80
CA SER A 990 14.55 -9.05 -5.94
C SER A 990 14.84 -8.48 -7.34
N TRP A 991 15.66 -9.17 -8.13
CA TRP A 991 15.97 -8.83 -9.53
C TRP A 991 15.42 -9.85 -10.56
N GLY A 992 14.63 -10.85 -10.13
CA GLY A 992 13.93 -11.79 -11.02
C GLY A 992 14.79 -12.88 -11.67
N VAL A 993 15.86 -13.35 -11.02
CA VAL A 993 16.78 -14.38 -11.56
C VAL A 993 16.33 -15.81 -11.17
N ASP A 994 16.00 -16.67 -12.13
CA ASP A 994 15.62 -18.09 -11.92
C ASP A 994 16.84 -18.98 -11.61
N ILE A 995 16.83 -19.67 -10.45
CA ILE A 995 17.98 -20.43 -9.90
C ILE A 995 17.77 -21.95 -9.77
N GLY A 996 16.62 -22.50 -10.21
CA GLY A 996 16.36 -23.95 -10.11
C GLY A 996 16.11 -24.47 -8.68
N SER A 997 16.10 -25.80 -8.45
CA SER A 997 15.64 -26.41 -7.19
C SER A 997 16.73 -26.69 -6.14
N SER A 998 16.33 -26.68 -4.87
CA SER A 998 17.15 -26.93 -3.66
C SER A 998 17.87 -28.29 -3.58
N THR A 999 17.64 -29.18 -4.53
CA THR A 999 18.27 -30.52 -4.60
C THR A 999 19.68 -30.51 -5.21
N ASN A 1000 20.19 -29.34 -5.59
CA ASN A 1000 21.50 -29.14 -6.22
C ASN A 1000 22.49 -28.42 -5.28
N ASP A 1001 22.63 -28.91 -4.05
CA ASP A 1001 23.66 -28.52 -3.06
C ASP A 1001 24.40 -29.82 -2.66
N PHE A 1002 25.62 -30.02 -3.15
CA PHE A 1002 26.33 -31.31 -3.10
C PHE A 1002 27.10 -31.53 -1.80
N ASP A 1003 27.52 -30.46 -1.11
CA ASP A 1003 28.25 -30.54 0.15
C ASP A 1003 27.41 -30.12 1.36
N GLY A 1004 26.17 -29.66 1.13
CA GLY A 1004 25.14 -29.43 2.14
C GLY A 1004 25.40 -28.17 2.97
N ASP A 1005 26.04 -27.17 2.39
CA ASP A 1005 26.41 -25.93 3.06
C ASP A 1005 25.32 -24.84 3.02
N GLY A 1006 24.24 -25.10 2.27
CA GLY A 1006 23.09 -24.21 2.11
C GLY A 1006 23.20 -23.26 0.91
N THR A 1007 24.29 -23.32 0.14
CA THR A 1007 24.46 -22.59 -1.12
C THR A 1007 24.26 -23.55 -2.29
N LEU A 1008 23.45 -23.18 -3.29
CA LEU A 1008 23.27 -24.04 -4.46
C LEU A 1008 24.56 -24.15 -5.27
N ASN A 1009 24.91 -25.34 -5.76
CA ASN A 1009 26.17 -25.61 -6.46
C ASN A 1009 26.43 -24.67 -7.66
N LEU A 1010 25.37 -24.30 -8.38
CA LEU A 1010 25.47 -23.36 -9.51
C LEU A 1010 25.74 -21.93 -9.04
N ALA A 1011 25.19 -21.54 -7.88
CA ALA A 1011 25.50 -20.27 -7.23
C ALA A 1011 26.93 -20.27 -6.68
N GLU A 1012 27.39 -21.37 -6.05
CA GLU A 1012 28.78 -21.49 -5.60
C GLU A 1012 29.77 -21.41 -6.77
N TYR A 1013 29.50 -22.11 -7.88
CA TYR A 1013 30.33 -21.96 -9.07
C TYR A 1013 30.31 -20.52 -9.61
N ALA A 1014 29.16 -19.84 -9.62
CA ALA A 1014 29.04 -18.46 -10.07
C ALA A 1014 29.77 -17.45 -9.14
N LEU A 1015 29.85 -17.76 -7.84
CA LEU A 1015 30.63 -17.04 -6.84
C LEU A 1015 32.11 -17.52 -6.80
N GLY A 1016 32.48 -18.49 -7.64
CA GLY A 1016 33.83 -19.04 -7.72
C GLY A 1016 34.26 -19.85 -6.49
N GLY A 1017 33.32 -20.47 -5.79
CA GLY A 1017 33.51 -21.43 -4.69
C GLY A 1017 33.68 -22.87 -5.15
N ASN A 1018 33.65 -23.82 -4.20
CA ASN A 1018 33.79 -25.24 -4.47
C ASN A 1018 32.60 -26.04 -3.91
N PRO A 1019 31.67 -26.51 -4.76
CA PRO A 1019 30.44 -27.21 -4.35
C PRO A 1019 30.63 -28.65 -3.86
N THR A 1020 31.83 -28.97 -3.41
CA THR A 1020 32.17 -30.25 -2.77
C THR A 1020 32.90 -30.02 -1.44
N ASN A 1021 33.01 -28.77 -1.01
CA ASN A 1021 33.72 -28.31 0.16
C ASN A 1021 32.94 -27.20 0.87
N ALA A 1022 32.09 -27.61 1.82
CA ALA A 1022 31.21 -26.77 2.64
C ALA A 1022 31.87 -25.65 3.48
N LEU A 1023 33.18 -25.40 3.33
CA LEU A 1023 33.89 -24.28 3.94
C LEU A 1023 34.27 -23.21 2.91
N ASP A 1024 33.83 -23.35 1.66
CA ASP A 1024 34.28 -22.57 0.50
C ASP A 1024 33.10 -22.20 -0.43
N PRO A 1025 32.10 -21.43 0.06
CA PRO A 1025 30.89 -21.06 -0.69
C PRO A 1025 31.14 -20.05 -1.82
N GLY A 1026 32.40 -19.66 -2.04
CA GLY A 1026 32.80 -18.64 -3.01
C GLY A 1026 32.75 -17.22 -2.47
N ALA A 1027 33.05 -16.26 -3.35
CA ALA A 1027 33.10 -14.83 -3.04
C ALA A 1027 32.33 -14.04 -4.10
N ILE A 1028 31.57 -13.05 -3.65
CA ILE A 1028 30.80 -12.18 -4.54
C ILE A 1028 31.76 -11.47 -5.51
N PRO A 1029 31.55 -11.58 -6.83
CA PRO A 1029 32.33 -10.85 -7.81
C PRO A 1029 32.26 -9.35 -7.55
N THR A 1030 33.37 -8.65 -7.78
CA THR A 1030 33.43 -7.20 -7.56
C THR A 1030 33.50 -6.44 -8.87
N PHE A 1031 32.78 -5.32 -8.94
CA PHE A 1031 32.74 -4.45 -10.10
C PHE A 1031 33.43 -3.12 -9.76
N THR A 1032 34.32 -2.68 -10.63
CA THR A 1032 34.93 -1.35 -10.53
C THR A 1032 34.85 -0.65 -11.88
N ARG A 1033 34.43 0.62 -11.87
CA ARG A 1033 34.26 1.40 -13.09
C ARG A 1033 35.61 1.65 -13.77
N SER A 1034 35.68 1.48 -15.09
CA SER A 1034 36.87 1.76 -15.90
C SER A 1034 36.49 2.60 -17.12
N GLU A 1035 37.48 3.17 -17.81
CA GLU A 1035 37.23 4.06 -18.95
C GLU A 1035 36.72 3.25 -20.15
N GLY A 1036 35.50 3.52 -20.61
CA GLY A 1036 34.85 2.79 -21.72
C GLY A 1036 34.17 1.47 -21.33
N GLY A 1037 33.96 1.20 -20.03
CA GLY A 1037 33.31 -0.01 -19.54
C GLY A 1037 33.46 -0.22 -18.04
N PHE A 1038 33.62 -1.47 -17.62
CA PHE A 1038 33.94 -1.80 -16.23
C PHE A 1038 34.85 -3.02 -16.12
N ASN A 1039 35.51 -3.11 -14.97
CA ASN A 1039 36.32 -4.26 -14.58
C ASN A 1039 35.46 -5.18 -13.71
N TYR A 1040 35.24 -6.39 -14.20
CA TYR A 1040 34.57 -7.46 -13.48
C TYR A 1040 35.60 -8.43 -12.91
N THR A 1041 35.68 -8.52 -11.58
CA THR A 1041 36.65 -9.39 -10.90
C THR A 1041 35.94 -10.58 -10.28
N HIS A 1042 36.31 -11.78 -10.72
CA HIS A 1042 35.77 -13.05 -10.24
C HIS A 1042 36.89 -14.04 -9.93
N MET A 1043 36.56 -15.08 -9.16
CA MET A 1043 37.50 -16.17 -8.88
C MET A 1043 37.43 -17.25 -9.98
N ARG A 1044 38.58 -17.85 -10.30
CA ARG A 1044 38.71 -18.95 -11.27
C ARG A 1044 39.53 -20.08 -10.65
N ARG A 1045 39.06 -21.33 -10.73
CA ARG A 1045 39.87 -22.49 -10.33
C ARG A 1045 41.08 -22.67 -11.25
N ASN A 1046 42.26 -22.76 -10.66
CA ASN A 1046 43.52 -23.01 -11.38
C ASN A 1046 43.96 -24.48 -11.32
N ASP A 1047 43.26 -25.31 -10.53
CA ASP A 1047 43.54 -26.72 -10.31
C ASP A 1047 42.63 -27.68 -11.09
N ASP A 1048 41.57 -27.17 -11.73
CA ASP A 1048 40.67 -27.92 -12.60
C ASP A 1048 40.74 -27.38 -14.04
N SER A 1049 41.53 -28.05 -14.87
CA SER A 1049 41.69 -27.69 -16.28
C SER A 1049 40.51 -28.08 -17.17
N GLY A 1050 39.52 -28.80 -16.63
CA GLY A 1050 38.29 -29.15 -17.33
C GLY A 1050 37.25 -28.03 -17.34
N LEU A 1051 37.42 -26.99 -16.52
CA LEU A 1051 36.49 -25.86 -16.43
C LEU A 1051 36.91 -24.71 -17.35
N LEU A 1052 35.99 -24.29 -18.22
CA LEU A 1052 36.12 -23.13 -19.09
C LEU A 1052 35.27 -21.97 -18.56
N TYR A 1053 35.90 -20.83 -18.33
CA TYR A 1053 35.27 -19.62 -17.83
C TYR A 1053 35.17 -18.60 -18.96
N THR A 1054 33.95 -18.19 -19.30
CA THR A 1054 33.67 -17.26 -20.40
C THR A 1054 32.82 -16.11 -19.88
N ILE A 1055 33.30 -14.88 -20.06
CA ILE A 1055 32.48 -13.69 -19.81
C ILE A 1055 31.66 -13.45 -21.06
N GLU A 1056 30.34 -13.51 -20.91
CA GLU A 1056 29.41 -13.23 -21.99
C GLU A 1056 28.62 -11.97 -21.68
N SER A 1057 28.27 -11.23 -22.71
CA SER A 1057 27.29 -10.16 -22.65
C SER A 1057 26.09 -10.48 -23.50
N THR A 1058 24.99 -9.85 -23.12
CA THR A 1058 23.87 -9.64 -24.00
C THR A 1058 23.29 -8.26 -23.73
N THR A 1059 22.58 -7.73 -24.70
CA THR A 1059 21.75 -6.55 -24.53
C THR A 1059 20.29 -6.94 -24.27
N ASN A 1060 19.96 -8.25 -24.20
CA ASN A 1060 18.60 -8.76 -23.95
C ASN A 1060 18.60 -10.11 -23.20
N LEU A 1061 18.15 -10.12 -21.94
CA LEU A 1061 18.12 -11.31 -21.06
C LEU A 1061 17.04 -12.36 -21.42
N VAL A 1062 15.99 -11.99 -22.14
CA VAL A 1062 14.79 -12.82 -22.35
C VAL A 1062 14.88 -13.68 -23.62
N SER A 1063 15.57 -13.22 -24.67
CA SER A 1063 15.70 -13.98 -25.93
C SER A 1063 17.05 -13.84 -26.66
N GLY A 1064 18.08 -13.31 -25.98
CA GLY A 1064 19.36 -12.96 -26.60
C GLY A 1064 20.33 -14.11 -26.85
N VAL A 1065 21.08 -14.01 -27.95
CA VAL A 1065 22.34 -14.75 -28.13
C VAL A 1065 23.39 -14.09 -27.24
N TRP A 1066 23.94 -14.85 -26.30
CA TRP A 1066 25.06 -14.41 -25.47
C TRP A 1066 26.36 -14.44 -26.28
N THR A 1067 27.11 -13.34 -26.27
CA THR A 1067 28.36 -13.20 -27.00
C THR A 1067 29.51 -12.94 -26.04
N ASN A 1068 30.69 -13.49 -26.32
CA ASN A 1068 31.86 -13.27 -25.47
C ASN A 1068 32.21 -11.77 -25.43
N ALA A 1069 32.29 -11.21 -24.22
CA ALA A 1069 32.17 -9.77 -23.99
C ALA A 1069 33.29 -9.15 -23.18
N GLY A 1070 34.27 -9.94 -22.76
CA GLY A 1070 35.38 -9.43 -21.98
C GLY A 1070 36.69 -10.04 -22.41
N TYR A 1071 37.77 -9.33 -22.14
CA TYR A 1071 39.11 -9.89 -22.20
C TYR A 1071 39.79 -9.70 -20.84
N THR A 1072 40.64 -10.64 -20.48
CA THR A 1072 41.37 -10.60 -19.21
C THR A 1072 42.40 -9.47 -19.24
N VAL A 1073 42.40 -8.63 -18.20
CA VAL A 1073 43.42 -7.58 -18.01
C VAL A 1073 44.24 -7.96 -16.81
N ASP A 1074 45.54 -8.15 -17.02
CA ASP A 1074 46.58 -8.48 -16.01
C ASP A 1074 46.07 -9.34 -14.85
N GLY A 1075 46.02 -10.67 -15.06
CA GLY A 1075 45.66 -11.61 -14.01
C GLY A 1075 46.62 -11.51 -12.81
N ILE A 1076 46.08 -11.24 -11.62
CA ILE A 1076 46.82 -11.40 -10.37
C ILE A 1076 46.78 -12.89 -10.04
N HIS A 1077 47.79 -13.62 -10.50
CA HIS A 1077 48.00 -14.99 -10.03
C HIS A 1077 48.37 -14.93 -8.55
N ALA A 1078 47.45 -15.33 -7.67
CA ALA A 1078 47.82 -15.67 -6.31
C ALA A 1078 48.76 -16.87 -6.41
N THR A 1079 50.05 -16.68 -6.18
CA THR A 1079 51.09 -17.71 -6.40
C THR A 1079 51.07 -18.83 -5.35
N ALA A 1080 49.98 -18.95 -4.58
CA ALA A 1080 49.72 -20.01 -3.62
C ALA A 1080 48.20 -20.16 -3.37
N GLY A 1081 47.55 -21.10 -4.06
CA GLY A 1081 46.12 -21.44 -3.86
C GLY A 1081 45.52 -22.20 -5.04
N THR A 1082 44.34 -22.80 -4.85
CA THR A 1082 43.53 -23.50 -5.89
C THR A 1082 42.76 -22.55 -6.81
N PHE A 1083 42.83 -21.23 -6.58
CA PHE A 1083 42.11 -20.21 -7.33
C PHE A 1083 43.00 -19.05 -7.76
N ASP A 1084 42.74 -18.53 -8.95
CA ASP A 1084 43.26 -17.28 -9.49
C ASP A 1084 42.15 -16.22 -9.45
N SER A 1085 42.46 -14.99 -8.99
CA SER A 1085 41.55 -13.85 -9.11
C SER A 1085 41.69 -13.26 -10.51
N ILE A 1086 40.62 -13.30 -11.30
CA ILE A 1086 40.62 -12.87 -12.69
C ILE A 1086 39.80 -11.59 -12.81
N THR A 1087 40.43 -10.55 -13.32
CA THR A 1087 39.75 -9.31 -13.72
C THR A 1087 39.58 -9.29 -15.22
N ASN A 1088 38.34 -9.20 -15.68
CA ASN A 1088 37.99 -8.98 -17.08
C ASN A 1088 37.60 -7.52 -17.26
N ALA A 1089 38.24 -6.86 -18.23
CA ALA A 1089 37.73 -5.59 -18.72
C ALA A 1089 36.62 -5.88 -19.71
N ILE A 1090 35.47 -5.29 -19.44
CA ILE A 1090 34.26 -5.46 -20.23
C ILE A 1090 33.97 -4.11 -20.88
N PRO A 1091 34.26 -3.97 -22.19
CA PRO A 1091 33.88 -2.78 -22.92
C PRO A 1091 32.35 -2.70 -22.99
N VAL A 1092 31.81 -1.56 -22.63
CA VAL A 1092 30.37 -1.30 -22.66
C VAL A 1092 30.16 -0.12 -23.60
N SER A 1093 29.56 -0.39 -24.76
CA SER A 1093 29.21 0.64 -25.74
C SER A 1093 27.72 1.00 -25.71
N ASP A 1094 26.91 0.17 -25.07
CA ASP A 1094 25.45 0.23 -25.08
C ASP A 1094 24.95 0.54 -23.66
N ASP A 1095 23.86 1.29 -23.54
CA ASP A 1095 23.36 1.81 -22.25
C ASP A 1095 22.90 0.67 -21.30
N ASP A 1096 22.45 -0.46 -21.85
CA ASP A 1096 22.12 -1.69 -21.12
C ASP A 1096 22.95 -2.88 -21.65
N THR A 1097 24.00 -3.25 -20.92
CA THR A 1097 24.81 -4.44 -21.19
C THR A 1097 24.77 -5.37 -19.98
N PHE A 1098 24.09 -6.51 -20.14
CA PHE A 1098 24.06 -7.55 -19.12
C PHE A 1098 25.27 -8.45 -19.29
N ILE A 1099 25.98 -8.69 -18.21
CA ILE A 1099 27.14 -9.57 -18.18
C ILE A 1099 26.83 -10.78 -17.34
N ARG A 1100 27.22 -11.95 -17.85
CA ARG A 1100 27.31 -13.15 -17.03
C ARG A 1100 28.68 -13.79 -17.16
N LEU A 1101 29.12 -14.40 -16.07
CA LEU A 1101 30.18 -15.40 -16.10
C LEU A 1101 29.54 -16.76 -16.39
N ARG A 1102 29.84 -17.31 -17.56
CA ARG A 1102 29.46 -18.67 -17.93
C ARG A 1102 30.61 -19.62 -17.62
N ILE A 1103 30.33 -20.71 -16.94
CA ILE A 1103 31.30 -21.75 -16.62
C ILE A 1103 30.82 -23.06 -17.26
N ASP A 1104 31.61 -23.60 -18.20
CA ASP A 1104 31.33 -24.87 -18.86
C ASP A 1104 32.35 -25.93 -18.41
N GLN A 1105 31.89 -27.14 -18.12
CA GLN A 1105 32.75 -28.31 -17.91
C GLN A 1105 32.99 -29.01 -19.25
N GLN A 1106 34.24 -29.15 -19.68
CA GLN A 1106 34.64 -29.81 -20.93
C GLN A 1106 34.56 -31.33 -20.86
#